data_AF-A0A086T597-F1
#
_entry.id   AF-A0A086T597-F1
#
_cell.length_a   1.000
_cell.length_b   1.000
_cell.length_c   1.000
_cell.angle_alpha   90.00
_cell.angle_beta   90.00
_cell.angle_gamma   90.00
#
_symmetry.space_group_name_H-M   'P 1'
#
loop_
_entity.id
_entity.type
_entity.pdbx_description
1 polymer ?
#
loop_
_entity_poly.entity_id
_entity_poly.type
_entity_poly.pdbx_seq_one_letter_code
_entity_poly.pdbx_strand_id
1 'polypeptide(L)'
;MTPDLQPPRPPLHGKRHWSGLSILSRRSFTTSSFEADDERSSMDQDVMSSSRSSSTSPSDRRHQSAAAAAAPYPGYDGRPTSRKETTGWYMYAFASETYVICGIGSFIPILLESLARENGVLYSDPDTPCGSSDSKNKDDGQCVVYVLGIPISTASFAMYTFSISVLLQALLVVSISCAADHGNYRKKLLLTFAWIGSFSVMAYIFISKETYILGAILTIISNTSFGASFVLLNSFLPLLVRNHPDVLSAQQPQTPDLASSGLESRPLETSTGSLETDGPDISSPLLPDESLQASGLGLGGKATTREVLSKELELSTATSSKGMGIGYCAALFVQCVSIAILIAMNNTTWSQRVVLFLIGAWWAIFTIPAAMWLRPRPGPPLTQAHKGRLAGFAYLVYAWKSLFRTALLARRLVDIMLFLAGWFLLSDAIATTSSTAILFAKTTLHMRPWALGMINVITTLCGVIGAFGWSWVSRLLNLQPHQTILVCIALFELIPIYGLIGYLPFVREWGIFGLQQPWEMYPLAAIYGLVLGGLGAYCRSLYGELIPPGSEAAFYALYAITDKGSSVFGPAIVGAIIDKTGSIRPAFWFLAALVGFTAPLIYLIDVERGKREGERLARRIECLDTVDEADGPQDNSEAQSSLSGYENSDGYQDSPVRRSGD
;
A
#
# COMPACT_ATOMS: atom_id res chain seq x y z
N MET A 1 -29.55 -41.34 71.98
CA MET A 1 -28.30 -42.05 72.32
C MET A 1 -27.15 -41.33 71.65
N THR A 2 -26.43 -40.51 72.40
CA THR A 2 -25.05 -40.13 72.13
C THR A 2 -24.19 -40.77 73.22
N PRO A 3 -22.96 -41.18 72.89
CA PRO A 3 -21.80 -40.65 73.63
C PRO A 3 -20.61 -40.32 72.68
N ASP A 4 -19.99 -39.13 72.84
CA ASP A 4 -18.63 -38.88 73.36
C ASP A 4 -17.47 -39.37 72.46
N LEU A 5 -16.42 -38.61 72.11
CA LEU A 5 -15.57 -37.73 72.94
C LEU A 5 -15.05 -36.47 72.19
N GLN A 6 -14.91 -35.37 72.94
CA GLN A 6 -14.14 -34.13 72.69
C GLN A 6 -12.74 -34.20 73.38
N PRO A 7 -11.80 -33.22 73.32
CA PRO A 7 -11.57 -32.02 72.46
C PRO A 7 -10.08 -31.97 71.93
N PRO A 8 -9.51 -30.90 71.31
CA PRO A 8 -9.19 -29.59 71.92
C PRO A 8 -9.42 -28.34 71.00
N ARG A 9 -9.41 -27.14 71.61
CA ARG A 9 -9.31 -25.78 71.01
C ARG A 9 -8.10 -25.07 71.65
N PRO A 10 -7.62 -23.88 71.20
CA PRO A 10 -7.54 -23.22 69.88
C PRO A 10 -6.06 -22.73 69.60
N PRO A 11 -5.76 -21.83 68.62
CA PRO A 11 -5.95 -20.38 68.83
C PRO A 11 -6.39 -19.56 67.58
N LEU A 12 -6.79 -18.32 67.85
CA LEU A 12 -7.22 -17.26 66.94
C LEU A 12 -6.03 -16.53 66.26
N HIS A 13 -6.17 -16.14 64.98
CA HIS A 13 -5.98 -14.75 64.47
C HIS A 13 -5.80 -14.68 62.93
N GLY A 14 -6.54 -13.75 62.28
CA GLY A 14 -5.92 -12.76 61.37
C GLY A 14 -5.96 -12.94 59.84
N LYS A 15 -6.93 -12.23 59.21
CA LYS A 15 -6.84 -11.39 57.97
C LYS A 15 -6.51 -11.99 56.58
N ARG A 16 -7.47 -11.74 55.65
CA ARG A 16 -7.35 -11.25 54.23
C ARG A 16 -6.70 -12.22 53.21
N HIS A 17 -7.08 -12.34 51.92
CA HIS A 17 -7.83 -11.51 50.94
C HIS A 17 -8.37 -12.39 49.79
N TRP A 18 -9.25 -11.80 48.98
CA TRP A 18 -9.93 -12.33 47.79
C TRP A 18 -9.09 -13.09 46.75
N SER A 19 -9.69 -14.14 46.17
CA SER A 19 -9.45 -14.56 44.77
C SER A 19 -10.64 -15.37 44.24
N GLY A 20 -11.66 -14.67 43.73
CA GLY A 20 -12.70 -15.26 42.89
C GLY A 20 -12.39 -14.97 41.42
N LEU A 21 -11.74 -15.91 40.74
CA LEU A 21 -11.51 -15.86 39.29
C LEU A 21 -11.28 -17.28 38.77
N SER A 22 -12.34 -17.91 38.28
CA SER A 22 -12.31 -18.89 37.19
C SER A 22 -13.71 -19.50 37.02
N ILE A 23 -14.48 -18.94 36.09
CA ILE A 23 -15.46 -19.60 35.21
C ILE A 23 -16.00 -18.44 34.34
N LEU A 24 -15.26 -18.10 33.29
CA LEU A 24 -15.70 -17.22 32.21
C LEU A 24 -14.83 -17.57 30.98
N SER A 25 -15.16 -18.71 30.37
CA SER A 25 -14.67 -19.11 29.06
C SER A 25 -15.82 -19.84 28.38
N ARG A 26 -16.18 -19.38 27.18
CA ARG A 26 -17.39 -19.71 26.39
C ARG A 26 -18.61 -18.81 26.65
N ARG A 27 -18.48 -17.53 26.28
CA ARG A 27 -19.55 -16.85 25.55
C ARG A 27 -19.01 -16.45 24.18
N SER A 28 -19.62 -17.05 23.17
CA SER A 28 -19.58 -16.63 21.78
C SER A 28 -19.84 -15.13 21.69
N PHE A 29 -19.00 -14.43 20.94
CA PHE A 29 -19.18 -13.03 20.57
C PHE A 29 -20.53 -12.89 19.86
N THR A 30 -21.50 -12.35 20.57
CA THR A 30 -22.65 -11.67 19.97
C THR A 30 -22.11 -10.50 19.17
N THR A 31 -22.37 -10.48 17.86
CA THR A 31 -22.09 -9.35 16.96
C THR A 31 -22.62 -8.07 17.60
N SER A 32 -21.75 -7.06 17.73
CA SER A 32 -22.12 -5.83 18.43
C SER A 32 -23.01 -4.98 17.54
N SER A 33 -24.01 -4.30 18.12
CA SER A 33 -24.97 -3.39 17.48
C SER A 33 -24.36 -2.10 16.88
N PHE A 34 -23.07 -2.14 16.56
CA PHE A 34 -22.29 -1.02 16.05
C PHE A 34 -21.53 -1.38 14.77
N GLU A 35 -21.40 -2.68 14.47
CA GLU A 35 -20.80 -3.14 13.22
C GLU A 35 -21.70 -2.77 12.03
N ALA A 36 -21.13 -2.67 10.81
CA ALA A 36 -21.88 -2.39 9.59
C ALA A 36 -22.92 -3.49 9.21
N ASP A 37 -23.10 -4.48 10.08
CA ASP A 37 -24.10 -5.54 9.97
C ASP A 37 -25.55 -5.02 10.15
N ASP A 38 -25.76 -3.88 10.83
CA ASP A 38 -27.12 -3.39 11.17
C ASP A 38 -27.83 -2.58 10.07
N GLU A 39 -27.17 -2.19 8.98
CA GLU A 39 -27.79 -1.33 7.94
C GLU A 39 -28.90 -2.03 7.14
N ARG A 40 -29.03 -3.35 7.24
CA ARG A 40 -30.09 -4.11 6.56
C ARG A 40 -31.10 -4.73 7.52
N SER A 41 -30.72 -4.96 8.77
CA SER A 41 -31.61 -5.49 9.82
C SER A 41 -32.82 -4.59 10.10
N SER A 42 -32.69 -3.28 9.86
CA SER A 42 -33.75 -2.29 10.09
C SER A 42 -34.73 -2.13 8.93
N MET A 43 -34.41 -2.61 7.72
CA MET A 43 -35.37 -2.60 6.58
C MET A 43 -36.20 -3.88 6.50
N ASP A 44 -35.71 -5.00 7.05
CA ASP A 44 -36.44 -6.27 7.05
C ASP A 44 -37.43 -6.44 8.23
N GLN A 45 -37.42 -5.53 9.21
CA GLN A 45 -38.30 -5.62 10.39
C GLN A 45 -39.75 -5.16 10.15
N ASP A 46 -40.02 -4.42 9.08
CA ASP A 46 -41.40 -3.97 8.77
C ASP A 46 -42.24 -5.01 8.02
N VAL A 47 -41.68 -6.18 7.67
CA VAL A 47 -42.40 -7.24 6.93
C VAL A 47 -42.79 -8.44 7.83
N MET A 48 -42.42 -8.46 9.11
CA MET A 48 -42.79 -9.53 10.04
C MET A 48 -43.73 -9.07 11.16
N SER A 49 -44.94 -8.64 10.81
CA SER A 49 -46.05 -8.62 11.77
C SER A 49 -47.43 -8.84 11.11
N SER A 50 -47.63 -10.01 10.51
CA SER A 50 -48.99 -10.54 10.33
C SER A 50 -48.98 -12.08 10.25
N SER A 51 -48.96 -12.72 11.43
CA SER A 51 -49.14 -14.16 11.55
C SER A 51 -50.64 -14.52 11.49
N ARG A 52 -51.09 -15.01 10.33
CA ARG A 52 -52.27 -15.89 10.25
C ARG A 52 -52.04 -17.05 9.26
N SER A 53 -51.85 -18.22 9.87
CA SER A 53 -52.27 -19.56 9.44
C SER A 53 -52.54 -19.81 7.95
N SER A 54 -51.61 -20.50 7.27
CA SER A 54 -51.94 -21.54 6.30
C SER A 54 -50.73 -22.43 6.02
N SER A 55 -50.99 -23.73 5.99
CA SER A 55 -50.08 -24.86 5.72
C SER A 55 -49.13 -24.65 4.53
N THR A 56 -47.83 -24.76 4.78
CA THR A 56 -46.79 -24.68 3.74
C THR A 56 -46.46 -26.07 3.19
N SER A 57 -46.59 -26.20 1.87
CA SER A 57 -46.27 -27.39 1.07
C SER A 57 -44.75 -27.64 0.98
N PRO A 58 -44.28 -28.87 0.70
CA PRO A 58 -42.84 -29.20 0.68
C PRO A 58 -42.03 -28.55 -0.46
N SER A 59 -42.70 -27.87 -1.41
CA SER A 59 -42.10 -27.26 -2.60
C SER A 59 -41.39 -25.93 -2.36
N ASP A 60 -41.74 -25.20 -1.30
CA ASP A 60 -41.15 -23.87 -1.03
C ASP A 60 -39.74 -23.93 -0.42
N ARG A 61 -39.28 -25.11 0.02
CA ARG A 61 -37.88 -25.30 0.46
C ARG A 61 -36.88 -25.31 -0.70
N ARG A 62 -37.32 -25.53 -1.95
CA ARG A 62 -36.41 -25.60 -3.11
C ARG A 62 -36.07 -24.23 -3.71
N HIS A 63 -36.94 -23.22 -3.56
CA HIS A 63 -36.69 -21.91 -4.14
C HIS A 63 -35.87 -20.96 -3.26
N GLN A 64 -35.82 -21.17 -1.93
CA GLN A 64 -34.85 -20.47 -1.07
C GLN A 64 -33.43 -21.06 -1.13
N SER A 65 -33.29 -22.32 -1.55
CA SER A 65 -32.00 -23.00 -1.69
C SER A 65 -31.24 -22.64 -2.98
N ALA A 66 -31.90 -22.00 -3.96
CA ALA A 66 -31.33 -21.75 -5.28
C ALA A 66 -30.67 -20.35 -5.43
N ALA A 67 -30.86 -19.44 -4.48
CA ALA A 67 -30.29 -18.08 -4.51
C ALA A 67 -28.92 -17.95 -3.82
N ALA A 68 -28.44 -19.01 -3.16
CA ALA A 68 -27.06 -19.08 -2.70
C ALA A 68 -26.20 -19.63 -3.83
N ALA A 69 -25.68 -18.75 -4.69
CA ALA A 69 -24.51 -19.07 -5.51
C ALA A 69 -23.48 -19.73 -4.57
N ALA A 70 -23.00 -20.93 -4.92
CA ALA A 70 -22.13 -21.71 -4.05
C ALA A 70 -20.99 -20.84 -3.52
N ALA A 71 -20.98 -20.60 -2.21
CA ALA A 71 -19.94 -19.80 -1.58
C ALA A 71 -18.56 -20.40 -1.95
N PRO A 72 -17.58 -19.60 -2.41
CA PRO A 72 -16.28 -20.11 -2.87
C PRO A 72 -15.54 -20.97 -1.84
N TYR A 73 -15.82 -20.79 -0.55
CA TYR A 73 -15.33 -21.60 0.56
C TYR A 73 -16.23 -21.42 1.81
N PRO A 74 -16.18 -22.36 2.78
CA PRO A 74 -16.98 -22.27 4.00
C PRO A 74 -16.61 -21.03 4.81
N GLY A 75 -17.62 -20.22 5.14
CA GLY A 75 -17.46 -18.97 5.89
C GLY A 75 -17.27 -17.71 5.04
N TYR A 76 -17.27 -17.81 3.70
CA TYR A 76 -17.18 -16.65 2.82
C TYR A 76 -18.31 -15.63 3.06
N ASP A 77 -17.94 -14.37 3.31
CA ASP A 77 -18.89 -13.26 3.45
C ASP A 77 -19.07 -12.51 2.13
N GLY A 78 -20.09 -12.91 1.37
CA GLY A 78 -20.50 -12.28 0.12
C GLY A 78 -21.51 -11.13 0.28
N ARG A 79 -21.71 -10.61 1.51
CA ARG A 79 -22.66 -9.51 1.72
C ARG A 79 -22.16 -8.24 1.00
N PRO A 80 -23.07 -7.47 0.36
CA PRO A 80 -22.71 -6.22 -0.31
C PRO A 80 -21.98 -5.27 0.63
N THR A 81 -21.00 -4.55 0.09
CA THR A 81 -20.22 -3.55 0.82
C THR A 81 -21.12 -2.40 1.26
N SER A 82 -21.15 -2.15 2.57
CA SER A 82 -21.96 -1.09 3.20
C SER A 82 -21.21 0.25 3.16
N ARG A 83 -21.96 1.37 3.18
CA ARG A 83 -21.36 2.70 3.29
C ARG A 83 -20.57 2.87 4.59
N LYS A 84 -21.01 2.28 5.70
CA LYS A 84 -20.25 2.26 6.96
C LYS A 84 -18.92 1.55 6.80
N GLU A 85 -18.90 0.42 6.10
CA GLU A 85 -17.68 -0.37 5.90
C GLU A 85 -16.64 0.38 5.06
N THR A 86 -17.06 1.01 3.96
CA THR A 86 -16.19 1.88 3.15
C THR A 86 -15.71 3.09 3.96
N THR A 87 -16.57 3.66 4.80
CA THR A 87 -16.21 4.76 5.70
C THR A 87 -15.19 4.31 6.76
N GLY A 88 -15.32 3.09 7.28
CA GLY A 88 -14.33 2.48 8.19
C GLY A 88 -12.95 2.35 7.54
N TRP A 89 -12.92 1.97 6.26
CA TRP A 89 -11.67 1.94 5.48
C TRP A 89 -11.06 3.33 5.31
N TYR A 90 -11.86 4.35 4.96
CA TYR A 90 -11.39 5.74 4.87
C TYR A 90 -10.92 6.32 6.21
N MET A 91 -11.60 6.00 7.31
CA MET A 91 -11.20 6.46 8.64
C MET A 91 -9.84 5.91 9.07
N TYR A 92 -9.52 4.68 8.68
CA TYR A 92 -8.18 4.15 8.95
C TYR A 92 -7.11 4.88 8.14
N ALA A 93 -7.35 5.12 6.84
CA ALA A 93 -6.44 5.92 6.01
C ALA A 93 -6.24 7.34 6.60
N PHE A 94 -7.33 7.97 7.04
CA PHE A 94 -7.32 9.25 7.76
C PHE A 94 -6.46 9.23 9.04
N ALA A 95 -6.40 8.09 9.73
CA ALA A 95 -5.61 7.91 10.94
C ALA A 95 -4.13 7.59 10.67
N SER A 96 -3.85 6.73 9.69
CA SER A 96 -2.51 6.20 9.47
C SER A 96 -1.61 7.13 8.64
N GLU A 97 -2.17 7.86 7.66
CA GLU A 97 -1.41 8.77 6.80
C GLU A 97 -0.80 9.94 7.58
N THR A 98 -1.46 10.38 8.66
CA THR A 98 -0.91 11.45 9.52
C THR A 98 0.38 11.01 10.20
N TYR A 99 0.51 9.74 10.57
CA TYR A 99 1.74 9.22 11.17
C TYR A 99 2.90 9.16 10.16
N VAL A 100 2.64 8.73 8.93
CA VAL A 100 3.67 8.66 7.88
C VAL A 100 4.23 10.03 7.58
N ILE A 101 3.34 11.00 7.33
CA ILE A 101 3.74 12.33 6.90
C ILE A 101 4.31 13.12 8.07
N CYS A 102 3.61 13.20 9.21
CA CYS A 102 4.03 14.05 10.33
C CYS A 102 5.06 13.36 11.23
N GLY A 103 4.88 12.08 11.51
CA GLY A 103 5.73 11.31 12.42
C GLY A 103 7.06 10.94 11.75
N ILE A 104 7.04 9.88 10.94
CA ILE A 104 8.24 9.34 10.29
C ILE A 104 8.84 10.35 9.32
N GLY A 105 8.01 10.99 8.50
CA GLY A 105 8.43 11.91 7.45
C GLY A 105 8.85 13.29 7.96
N SER A 106 8.81 13.57 9.26
CA SER A 106 9.21 14.88 9.78
C SER A 106 9.79 14.82 11.19
N PHE A 107 8.95 14.61 12.22
CA PHE A 107 9.35 14.89 13.60
C PHE A 107 10.21 13.81 14.25
N ILE A 108 10.04 12.53 13.89
CA ILE A 108 10.83 11.43 14.47
C ILE A 108 12.33 11.54 14.14
N PRO A 109 12.75 11.74 12.86
CA PRO A 109 14.17 11.92 12.54
C PRO A 109 14.80 13.09 13.30
N ILE A 110 14.07 14.21 13.40
CA ILE A 110 14.54 15.42 14.08
C ILE A 110 14.73 15.15 15.57
N LEU A 111 13.74 14.52 16.21
CA LEU A 111 13.81 14.23 17.64
C LEU A 111 14.92 13.22 17.95
N LEU A 112 15.09 12.17 17.12
CA LEU A 112 16.17 11.20 17.32
C LEU A 112 17.55 11.85 17.21
N GLU A 113 17.76 12.73 16.22
CA GLU A 113 19.02 13.48 16.09
C GLU A 113 19.25 14.38 17.30
N SER A 114 18.22 15.13 17.72
CA SER A 114 18.36 16.08 18.83
C SER A 114 18.60 15.36 20.17
N LEU A 115 17.93 14.24 20.43
CA LEU A 115 18.19 13.40 21.61
C LEU A 115 19.59 12.77 21.58
N ALA A 116 20.03 12.30 20.41
CA ALA A 116 21.39 11.77 20.27
C ALA A 116 22.42 12.88 20.53
N ARG A 117 22.20 14.08 19.99
CA ARG A 117 23.12 15.21 20.16
C ARG A 117 23.20 15.71 21.59
N GLU A 118 22.08 15.76 22.32
CA GLU A 118 22.06 16.15 23.74
C GLU A 118 22.89 15.21 24.64
N ASN A 119 23.21 13.98 24.20
CA ASN A 119 24.13 13.07 24.88
C ASN A 119 25.43 12.82 24.09
N GLY A 120 25.60 13.51 22.96
CA GLY A 120 26.76 13.35 22.12
C GLY A 120 27.96 14.10 22.68
N VAL A 121 29.15 13.67 22.28
CA VAL A 121 30.41 14.34 22.56
C VAL A 121 31.08 14.74 21.24
N LEU A 122 31.95 15.73 21.28
CA LEU A 122 32.73 16.12 20.11
C LEU A 122 33.69 14.97 19.74
N TYR A 123 33.78 14.66 18.45
CA TYR A 123 34.73 13.66 17.95
C TYR A 123 36.19 14.07 18.20
N SER A 124 36.47 15.37 18.19
CA SER A 124 37.80 15.91 18.44
C SER A 124 38.21 15.88 19.91
N ASP A 125 37.25 15.96 20.83
CA ASP A 125 37.47 15.93 22.27
C ASP A 125 36.31 15.19 22.97
N PRO A 126 36.50 13.90 23.32
CA PRO A 126 35.48 13.04 23.88
C PRO A 126 34.89 13.49 25.23
N ASP A 127 35.53 14.43 25.93
CA ASP A 127 35.05 14.94 27.21
C ASP A 127 34.13 16.17 27.06
N THR A 128 34.07 16.77 25.87
CA THR A 128 33.24 17.96 25.62
C THR A 128 31.87 17.57 25.07
N PRO A 129 30.76 17.92 25.77
CA PRO A 129 29.43 17.60 25.31
C PRO A 129 29.06 18.46 24.09
N CYS A 130 28.42 17.82 23.11
CA CYS A 130 27.81 18.52 22.01
C CYS A 130 26.66 19.39 22.53
N GLY A 131 26.81 20.71 22.44
CA GLY A 131 25.73 21.64 22.73
C GLY A 131 24.48 21.39 21.86
N SER A 132 23.38 22.06 22.20
CA SER A 132 22.13 22.01 21.43
C SER A 132 22.35 22.31 19.94
N SER A 133 21.54 21.74 19.04
CA SER A 133 21.68 21.98 17.59
C SER A 133 21.56 23.46 17.20
N ASP A 134 21.04 24.31 18.07
CA ASP A 134 20.85 25.75 17.87
C ASP A 134 22.10 26.58 18.24
N SER A 135 23.08 25.99 18.94
CA SER A 135 24.30 26.67 19.42
C SER A 135 25.57 26.23 18.70
N LYS A 136 25.46 25.60 17.51
CA LYS A 136 26.64 25.10 16.80
C LYS A 136 27.51 26.27 16.34
N ASN A 137 28.69 26.42 16.92
CA ASN A 137 29.72 27.30 16.38
C ASN A 137 30.36 26.65 15.16
N LYS A 138 30.87 27.46 14.22
CA LYS A 138 31.52 26.96 12.99
C LYS A 138 32.71 26.01 13.26
N ASP A 139 33.24 26.04 14.48
CA ASP A 139 34.39 25.24 14.93
C ASP A 139 33.97 23.96 15.69
N ASP A 140 32.68 23.73 15.92
CA ASP A 140 32.21 22.50 16.55
C ASP A 140 32.34 21.35 15.55
N GLY A 141 33.27 20.43 15.83
CA GLY A 141 33.52 19.21 15.07
C GLY A 141 32.31 18.26 15.01
N GLN A 142 32.53 17.06 14.47
CA GLN A 142 31.50 16.04 14.35
C GLN A 142 31.00 15.61 15.73
N CYS A 143 29.68 15.62 15.94
CA CYS A 143 29.05 15.13 17.16
C CYS A 143 28.78 13.64 17.07
N VAL A 144 29.35 12.87 18.00
CA VAL A 144 29.26 11.41 18.04
C VAL A 144 28.60 10.91 19.32
N VAL A 145 27.89 9.80 19.20
CA VAL A 145 27.32 9.02 20.30
C VAL A 145 27.88 7.61 20.25
N TYR A 146 28.10 7.02 21.42
CA TYR A 146 28.59 5.66 21.52
C TYR A 146 27.42 4.69 21.65
N VAL A 147 27.17 3.90 20.60
CA VAL A 147 26.18 2.83 20.63
C VAL A 147 26.94 1.51 20.70
N LEU A 148 26.79 0.77 21.80
CA LEU A 148 27.51 -0.48 22.04
C LEU A 148 29.04 -0.34 21.93
N GLY A 149 29.58 0.84 22.27
CA GLY A 149 31.01 1.15 22.18
C GLY A 149 31.51 1.61 20.81
N ILE A 150 30.65 1.65 19.79
CA ILE A 150 31.00 2.13 18.45
C ILE A 150 30.64 3.62 18.36
N PRO A 151 31.58 4.51 17.98
CA PRO A 151 31.29 5.92 17.76
C PRO A 151 30.48 6.07 16.46
N ILE A 152 29.28 6.61 16.58
CA ILE A 152 28.37 6.86 15.46
C ILE A 152 27.99 8.34 15.48
N SER A 153 27.93 9.00 14.33
CA SER A 153 27.47 10.39 14.29
C SER A 153 26.00 10.50 14.71
N THR A 154 25.64 11.59 15.36
CA THR A 154 24.24 11.87 15.79
C THR A 154 23.24 11.85 14.63
N ALA A 155 23.68 12.30 13.45
CA ALA A 155 22.91 12.24 12.21
C ALA A 155 22.78 10.79 11.68
N SER A 156 23.88 10.04 11.66
CA SER A 156 23.90 8.63 11.23
C SER A 156 23.04 7.76 12.14
N PHE A 157 22.96 8.06 13.44
CA PHE A 157 22.11 7.34 14.39
C PHE A 157 20.63 7.34 13.95
N ALA A 158 20.11 8.49 13.51
CA ALA A 158 18.75 8.58 12.98
C ALA A 158 18.62 7.75 11.69
N MET A 159 19.55 7.90 10.75
CA MET A 159 19.51 7.21 9.45
C MET A 159 19.61 5.68 9.57
N TYR A 160 20.48 5.16 10.44
CA TYR A 160 20.57 3.73 10.73
C TYR A 160 19.31 3.21 11.40
N THR A 161 18.73 3.98 12.32
CA THR A 161 17.44 3.61 12.95
C THR A 161 16.34 3.45 11.89
N PHE A 162 16.25 4.38 10.93
CA PHE A 162 15.31 4.27 9.82
C PHE A 162 15.58 3.03 8.96
N SER A 163 16.83 2.83 8.54
CA SER A 163 17.21 1.66 7.73
C SER A 163 16.82 0.34 8.41
N ILE A 164 17.19 0.16 9.69
CA ILE A 164 16.84 -1.04 10.47
C ILE A 164 15.32 -1.18 10.60
N SER A 165 14.60 -0.08 10.84
CA SER A 165 13.14 -0.12 10.96
C SER A 165 12.44 -0.57 9.67
N VAL A 166 12.91 -0.10 8.51
CA VAL A 166 12.37 -0.45 7.19
C VAL A 166 12.73 -1.90 6.85
N LEU A 167 13.93 -2.36 7.21
CA LEU A 167 14.33 -3.76 7.02
C LEU A 167 13.41 -4.70 7.80
N LEU A 168 13.20 -4.42 9.09
CA LEU A 168 12.32 -5.21 9.94
C LEU A 168 10.86 -5.10 9.48
N GLN A 169 10.43 -3.94 8.99
CA GLN A 169 9.13 -3.76 8.37
C GLN A 169 8.95 -4.66 7.14
N ALA A 170 9.91 -4.68 6.21
CA ALA A 170 9.84 -5.51 5.01
C ALA A 170 9.77 -7.01 5.36
N LEU A 171 10.59 -7.47 6.30
CA LEU A 171 10.57 -8.85 6.79
C LEU A 171 9.25 -9.20 7.46
N LEU A 172 8.70 -8.31 8.29
CA LEU A 172 7.43 -8.53 8.98
C LEU A 172 6.26 -8.59 7.98
N VAL A 173 6.20 -7.64 7.04
CA VAL A 173 5.15 -7.57 6.02
C VAL A 173 5.11 -8.86 5.21
N VAL A 174 6.25 -9.28 4.67
CA VAL A 174 6.38 -10.55 3.92
C VAL A 174 5.91 -11.75 4.76
N SER A 175 6.27 -11.78 6.04
CA SER A 175 5.93 -12.87 6.95
C SER A 175 4.43 -12.97 7.25
N ILE A 176 3.72 -11.84 7.22
CA ILE A 176 2.31 -11.75 7.64
C ILE A 176 1.34 -11.79 6.45
N SER A 177 1.76 -11.42 5.24
CA SER A 177 0.89 -11.36 4.06
C SER A 177 0.04 -12.64 3.87
N CYS A 178 0.62 -13.84 3.96
CA CYS A 178 -0.18 -15.06 3.82
C CYS A 178 -1.07 -15.36 5.03
N ALA A 179 -0.68 -14.95 6.25
CA ALA A 179 -1.55 -15.08 7.41
C ALA A 179 -2.76 -14.13 7.34
N ALA A 180 -2.63 -13.01 6.64
CA ALA A 180 -3.70 -12.05 6.39
C ALA A 180 -4.76 -12.54 5.40
N ASP A 181 -4.36 -13.43 4.49
CA ASP A 181 -5.23 -13.94 3.43
C ASP A 181 -6.08 -15.14 3.84
N HIS A 182 -5.88 -15.67 5.04
CA HIS A 182 -6.59 -16.85 5.51
C HIS A 182 -7.34 -16.61 6.82
N GLY A 183 -8.58 -17.10 6.90
CA GLY A 183 -9.42 -17.00 8.09
C GLY A 183 -9.77 -15.57 8.52
N ASN A 184 -10.12 -15.40 9.80
CA ASN A 184 -10.60 -14.13 10.39
C ASN A 184 -9.48 -13.21 10.92
N TYR A 185 -8.22 -13.45 10.56
CA TYR A 185 -7.08 -12.78 11.18
C TYR A 185 -6.82 -11.38 10.64
N ARG A 186 -7.28 -11.05 9.44
CA ARG A 186 -6.99 -9.78 8.76
C ARG A 186 -7.36 -8.54 9.57
N LYS A 187 -8.64 -8.40 9.98
CA LYS A 187 -9.13 -7.28 10.80
C LYS A 187 -8.40 -7.24 12.15
N LYS A 188 -8.19 -8.40 12.77
CA LYS A 188 -7.53 -8.49 14.08
C LYS A 188 -6.07 -8.05 14.02
N LEU A 189 -5.33 -8.51 13.02
CA LEU A 189 -3.93 -8.14 12.81
C LEU A 189 -3.80 -6.65 12.47
N LEU A 190 -4.68 -6.13 11.60
CA LEU A 190 -4.72 -4.70 11.24
C LEU A 190 -4.79 -3.83 12.50
N LEU A 191 -5.80 -4.10 13.35
CA LEU A 191 -6.02 -3.32 14.57
C LEU A 191 -4.89 -3.53 15.57
N THR A 192 -4.40 -4.76 15.74
CA THR A 192 -3.32 -5.04 16.70
C THR A 192 -2.06 -4.25 16.36
N PHE A 193 -1.64 -4.22 15.09
CA PHE A 193 -0.49 -3.42 14.67
C PHE A 193 -0.77 -1.92 14.75
N ALA A 194 -1.97 -1.46 14.40
CA ALA A 194 -2.33 -0.05 14.54
C ALA A 194 -2.24 0.44 16.00
N TRP A 195 -2.73 -0.34 16.96
CA TRP A 195 -2.65 -0.02 18.39
C TRP A 195 -1.20 -0.08 18.90
N ILE A 196 -0.45 -1.12 18.56
CA ILE A 196 0.97 -1.22 18.96
C ILE A 196 1.76 -0.03 18.42
N GLY A 197 1.56 0.34 17.15
CA GLY A 197 2.23 1.46 16.52
C GLY A 197 1.85 2.79 17.18
N SER A 198 0.55 3.08 17.33
CA SER A 198 0.08 4.35 17.91
C SER A 198 0.52 4.52 19.37
N PHE A 199 0.44 3.48 20.19
CA PHE A 199 0.93 3.54 21.57
C PHE A 199 2.45 3.69 21.64
N SER A 200 3.21 3.10 20.70
CA SER A 200 4.66 3.31 20.63
C SER A 200 5.01 4.77 20.32
N VAL A 201 4.23 5.43 19.45
CA VAL A 201 4.39 6.86 19.16
C VAL A 201 4.00 7.72 20.37
N MET A 202 2.93 7.36 21.09
CA MET A 202 2.54 8.06 22.32
C MET A 202 3.61 7.92 23.42
N ALA A 203 4.32 6.80 23.47
CA ALA A 203 5.37 6.56 24.46
C ALA A 203 6.56 7.51 24.36
N TYR A 204 6.71 8.27 23.26
CA TYR A 204 7.76 9.30 23.13
C TYR A 204 7.71 10.38 24.21
N ILE A 205 6.56 10.57 24.85
CA ILE A 205 6.43 11.52 25.97
C ILE A 205 7.32 11.16 27.17
N PHE A 206 7.61 9.87 27.37
CA PHE A 206 8.43 9.38 28.48
C PHE A 206 9.92 9.33 28.16
N ILE A 207 10.29 9.56 26.90
CA ILE A 207 11.69 9.52 26.49
C ILE A 207 12.37 10.78 26.99
N SER A 208 13.55 10.60 27.60
CA SER A 208 14.47 11.66 27.95
C SER A 208 15.77 11.52 27.14
N LYS A 209 16.70 12.47 27.31
CA LYS A 209 18.03 12.37 26.72
C LYS A 209 18.73 11.06 27.11
N GLU A 210 18.70 10.66 28.38
CA GLU A 210 19.39 9.46 28.87
C GLU A 210 18.86 8.16 28.21
N THR A 211 17.61 8.16 27.76
CA THR A 211 16.95 6.99 27.16
C THR A 211 16.83 7.10 25.63
N TYR A 212 17.74 7.79 24.94
CA TYR A 212 17.65 7.99 23.49
C TYR A 212 17.59 6.68 22.68
N ILE A 213 18.24 5.60 23.15
CA ILE A 213 18.17 4.25 22.53
C ILE A 213 16.75 3.70 22.56
N LEU A 214 15.99 3.94 23.64
CA LEU A 214 14.59 3.54 23.71
C LEU A 214 13.77 4.25 22.62
N GLY A 215 14.11 5.50 22.29
CA GLY A 215 13.51 6.22 21.16
C GLY A 215 13.76 5.55 19.82
N ALA A 216 14.96 5.03 19.57
CA ALA A 216 15.22 4.27 18.35
C ALA A 216 14.41 2.96 18.30
N ILE A 217 14.30 2.24 19.42
CA ILE A 217 13.48 1.02 19.52
C ILE A 217 12.00 1.34 19.26
N LEU A 218 11.48 2.44 19.83
CA LEU A 218 10.10 2.87 19.61
C LEU A 218 9.87 3.25 18.14
N THR A 219 10.81 3.92 17.47
CA THR A 219 10.75 4.20 16.03
C THR A 219 10.63 2.92 15.22
N ILE A 220 11.45 1.91 15.57
CA ILE A 220 11.45 0.61 14.88
C ILE A 220 10.08 -0.04 15.04
N ILE A 221 9.57 -0.14 16.27
CA ILE A 221 8.27 -0.76 16.54
C ILE A 221 7.15 0.00 15.82
N SER A 222 7.12 1.34 15.88
CA SER A 222 6.06 2.13 15.28
C SER A 222 6.08 2.07 13.75
N ASN A 223 7.25 2.14 13.12
CA ASN A 223 7.37 2.04 11.66
C ASN A 223 7.02 0.65 11.14
N THR A 224 7.56 -0.41 11.78
CA THR A 224 7.26 -1.79 11.40
C THR A 224 5.76 -2.10 11.58
N SER A 225 5.15 -1.62 12.67
CA SER A 225 3.70 -1.77 12.91
C SER A 225 2.86 -0.99 11.90
N PHE A 226 3.24 0.23 11.58
CA PHE A 226 2.58 1.01 10.52
C PHE A 226 2.61 0.25 9.19
N GLY A 227 3.78 -0.21 8.75
CA GLY A 227 3.91 -0.94 7.49
C GLY A 227 3.06 -2.21 7.41
N ALA A 228 3.04 -3.01 8.47
CA ALA A 228 2.18 -4.19 8.56
C ALA A 228 0.69 -3.81 8.49
N SER A 229 0.29 -2.80 9.25
CA SER A 229 -1.11 -2.34 9.25
C SER A 229 -1.56 -1.79 7.90
N PHE A 230 -0.68 -1.06 7.20
CA PHE A 230 -1.01 -0.46 5.90
C PHE A 230 -1.18 -1.50 4.80
N VAL A 231 -0.35 -2.54 4.79
CA VAL A 231 -0.50 -3.67 3.85
C VAL A 231 -1.82 -4.42 4.12
N LEU A 232 -2.15 -4.64 5.39
CA LEU A 232 -3.42 -5.26 5.78
C LEU A 232 -4.62 -4.41 5.37
N LEU A 233 -4.55 -3.08 5.48
CA LEU A 233 -5.60 -2.17 5.00
C LEU A 233 -5.80 -2.31 3.49
N ASN A 234 -4.72 -2.31 2.71
CA ASN A 234 -4.79 -2.41 1.26
C ASN A 234 -5.35 -3.76 0.79
N SER A 235 -5.16 -4.83 1.57
CA SER A 235 -5.76 -6.14 1.28
C SER A 235 -7.30 -6.16 1.36
N PHE A 236 -7.93 -5.20 2.07
CA PHE A 236 -9.38 -5.05 2.10
C PHE A 236 -9.95 -4.42 0.82
N LEU A 237 -9.17 -3.61 0.11
CA LEU A 237 -9.66 -2.84 -1.03
C LEU A 237 -10.26 -3.75 -2.14
N PRO A 238 -9.59 -4.83 -2.60
CA PRO A 238 -10.20 -5.72 -3.59
C PRO A 238 -11.49 -6.40 -3.10
N LEU A 239 -11.58 -6.71 -1.80
CA LEU A 239 -12.78 -7.34 -1.23
C LEU A 239 -13.97 -6.36 -1.16
N LEU A 240 -13.70 -5.09 -0.86
CA LEU A 240 -14.71 -4.04 -0.81
C LEU A 240 -15.27 -3.75 -2.21
N VAL A 241 -14.39 -3.74 -3.21
CA VAL A 241 -14.73 -3.49 -4.62
C VAL A 241 -15.53 -4.63 -5.21
N ARG A 242 -15.07 -5.88 -5.05
CA ARG A 242 -15.77 -7.07 -5.60
C ARG A 242 -17.19 -7.23 -5.06
N ASN A 243 -17.42 -6.84 -3.81
CA ASN A 243 -18.74 -6.88 -3.18
C ASN A 243 -19.49 -5.53 -3.26
N HIS A 244 -19.00 -4.57 -4.04
CA HIS A 244 -19.66 -3.27 -4.18
C HIS A 244 -20.98 -3.42 -4.94
N PRO A 245 -22.08 -2.77 -4.52
CA PRO A 245 -23.39 -2.90 -5.16
C PRO A 245 -23.37 -2.61 -6.66
N ASP A 246 -22.57 -1.64 -7.12
CA ASP A 246 -22.46 -1.30 -8.55
C ASP A 246 -21.80 -2.40 -9.39
N VAL A 247 -20.90 -3.18 -8.79
CA VAL A 247 -20.23 -4.32 -9.44
C VAL A 247 -21.16 -5.52 -9.46
N LEU A 248 -21.84 -5.79 -8.34
CA LEU A 248 -22.83 -6.87 -8.24
C LEU A 248 -24.01 -6.64 -9.21
N SER A 249 -24.43 -5.38 -9.40
CA SER A 249 -25.47 -5.01 -10.36
C SER A 249 -25.03 -5.19 -11.81
N ALA A 250 -23.73 -5.04 -12.10
CA ALA A 250 -23.17 -5.29 -13.43
C ALA A 250 -22.98 -6.79 -13.72
N GLN A 251 -22.88 -7.63 -12.69
CA GLN A 251 -22.78 -9.08 -12.80
C GLN A 251 -24.14 -9.77 -12.96
N GLN A 252 -25.26 -9.10 -12.61
CA GLN A 252 -26.59 -9.66 -12.79
C GLN A 252 -27.01 -9.64 -14.28
N PRO A 253 -27.43 -10.77 -14.86
CA PRO A 253 -28.01 -10.78 -16.19
C PRO A 253 -29.30 -9.95 -16.17
N GLN A 254 -29.39 -8.93 -17.03
CA GLN A 254 -30.64 -8.20 -17.25
C GLN A 254 -31.70 -9.18 -17.78
N THR A 255 -32.59 -9.64 -16.90
CA THR A 255 -33.85 -10.26 -17.35
C THR A 255 -34.73 -9.13 -17.87
N PRO A 256 -35.19 -9.16 -19.13
CA PRO A 256 -36.12 -8.14 -19.61
C PRO A 256 -37.38 -8.20 -18.74
N ASP A 257 -37.73 -7.07 -18.14
CA ASP A 257 -38.94 -6.91 -17.32
C ASP A 257 -40.19 -7.22 -18.16
N LEU A 258 -40.70 -8.44 -18.02
CA LEU A 258 -42.08 -8.79 -18.37
C LEU A 258 -43.01 -8.25 -17.28
N ALA A 259 -43.10 -6.93 -17.14
CA ALA A 259 -44.04 -6.27 -16.23
C ALA A 259 -44.37 -4.84 -16.67
N SER A 260 -45.06 -4.71 -17.81
CA SER A 260 -46.04 -3.63 -18.02
C SER A 260 -47.00 -4.01 -19.15
N SER A 261 -47.91 -4.94 -18.85
CA SER A 261 -49.14 -5.11 -19.61
C SER A 261 -50.05 -3.89 -19.37
N GLY A 262 -49.76 -2.79 -20.08
CA GLY A 262 -50.72 -1.72 -20.31
C GLY A 262 -51.62 -2.11 -21.49
N LEU A 263 -52.80 -2.63 -21.17
CA LEU A 263 -53.90 -2.77 -22.13
C LEU A 263 -54.27 -1.39 -22.70
N GLU A 264 -53.98 -1.14 -23.98
CA GLU A 264 -54.66 -0.08 -24.71
C GLU A 264 -55.06 -0.57 -26.11
N SER A 265 -56.32 -0.96 -26.19
CA SER A 265 -57.04 -1.29 -27.42
C SER A 265 -57.16 -0.07 -28.32
N ARG A 266 -56.74 -0.17 -29.59
CA ARG A 266 -57.11 0.79 -30.64
C ARG A 266 -57.91 0.10 -31.76
N PRO A 267 -59.07 0.65 -32.19
CA PRO A 267 -59.96 -0.01 -33.15
C PRO A 267 -59.51 0.22 -34.61
N LEU A 268 -59.87 -0.73 -35.47
CA LEU A 268 -59.85 -0.59 -36.92
C LEU A 268 -60.94 0.37 -37.41
N GLU A 269 -60.59 1.32 -38.26
CA GLU A 269 -61.43 1.87 -39.34
C GLU A 269 -60.48 2.49 -40.41
N THR A 270 -60.34 1.87 -41.57
CA THR A 270 -61.01 2.20 -42.85
C THR A 270 -60.60 3.55 -43.45
N SER A 271 -59.74 3.53 -44.48
CA SER A 271 -59.81 4.47 -45.61
C SER A 271 -59.07 3.91 -46.83
N THR A 272 -59.79 3.91 -47.93
CA THR A 272 -59.53 3.39 -49.28
C THR A 272 -58.84 4.40 -50.20
N GLY A 273 -58.13 3.91 -51.22
CA GLY A 273 -57.69 4.63 -52.44
C GLY A 273 -56.19 4.95 -52.43
N SER A 274 -55.38 4.75 -53.48
CA SER A 274 -55.62 4.52 -54.91
C SER A 274 -54.29 4.12 -55.61
N LEU A 275 -54.44 3.45 -56.76
CA LEU A 275 -53.54 3.05 -57.88
C LEU A 275 -52.34 4.01 -58.15
N GLU A 276 -51.14 3.63 -58.64
CA GLU A 276 -50.73 3.04 -59.95
C GLU A 276 -49.21 2.62 -59.88
N THR A 277 -48.77 1.40 -60.25
CA THR A 277 -48.15 0.90 -61.52
C THR A 277 -46.70 1.32 -61.87
N ASP A 278 -45.72 0.40 -61.79
CA ASP A 278 -44.84 -0.08 -62.89
C ASP A 278 -43.74 -1.08 -62.41
N GLY A 279 -43.42 -2.10 -63.23
CA GLY A 279 -42.27 -3.03 -63.11
C GLY A 279 -41.50 -3.09 -64.45
N PRO A 280 -40.72 -4.14 -64.82
CA PRO A 280 -39.90 -5.13 -64.08
C PRO A 280 -38.43 -5.23 -64.64
N ASP A 281 -37.71 -6.33 -64.31
CA ASP A 281 -36.44 -6.89 -64.87
C ASP A 281 -35.08 -6.55 -64.20
N ILE A 282 -34.01 -7.37 -64.11
CA ILE A 282 -33.67 -8.82 -64.09
C ILE A 282 -32.15 -8.91 -63.70
N SER A 283 -31.73 -9.93 -62.93
CA SER A 283 -30.38 -10.56 -62.79
C SER A 283 -29.13 -9.80 -62.28
N SER A 284 -28.78 -10.10 -61.02
CA SER A 284 -27.46 -10.46 -60.40
C SER A 284 -26.15 -10.46 -61.24
N PRO A 285 -24.96 -10.13 -60.65
CA PRO A 285 -24.29 -11.05 -59.71
C PRO A 285 -23.57 -10.42 -58.49
N LEU A 286 -23.69 -11.15 -57.37
CA LEU A 286 -22.74 -11.41 -56.29
C LEU A 286 -21.50 -10.50 -56.14
N LEU A 287 -21.48 -9.72 -55.06
CA LEU A 287 -20.49 -9.71 -53.94
C LEU A 287 -20.83 -8.52 -53.01
N PRO A 288 -21.02 -8.68 -51.70
CA PRO A 288 -20.98 -7.54 -50.79
C PRO A 288 -19.79 -7.66 -49.83
N ASP A 289 -18.86 -6.70 -49.96
CA ASP A 289 -18.03 -6.21 -48.86
C ASP A 289 -18.84 -5.21 -48.03
N GLU A 290 -18.58 -5.22 -46.73
CA GLU A 290 -18.93 -4.26 -45.67
C GLU A 290 -20.03 -3.20 -45.94
N SER A 291 -21.15 -3.30 -45.23
CA SER A 291 -21.54 -2.30 -44.21
C SER A 291 -22.94 -2.55 -43.61
N LEU A 292 -23.00 -2.37 -42.28
CA LEU A 292 -24.17 -1.98 -41.47
C LEU A 292 -25.30 -3.00 -41.21
N GLN A 293 -25.25 -3.55 -39.99
CA GLN A 293 -26.35 -3.66 -39.00
C GLN A 293 -27.80 -3.71 -39.53
N ALA A 294 -28.51 -4.80 -39.25
CA ALA A 294 -29.49 -4.85 -38.15
C ALA A 294 -30.39 -6.10 -38.21
N SER A 295 -30.65 -6.67 -37.03
CA SER A 295 -31.80 -7.54 -36.68
C SER A 295 -31.73 -8.99 -37.19
N GLY A 296 -31.75 -10.05 -36.39
CA GLY A 296 -31.90 -10.18 -34.95
C GLY A 296 -32.00 -11.68 -34.65
N LEU A 297 -31.04 -12.22 -33.90
CA LEU A 297 -31.19 -13.48 -33.17
C LEU A 297 -30.38 -13.31 -31.88
N GLY A 298 -31.06 -12.81 -30.84
CA GLY A 298 -30.47 -12.42 -29.57
C GLY A 298 -30.00 -13.63 -28.77
N LEU A 299 -28.71 -13.93 -28.85
CA LEU A 299 -27.99 -14.61 -27.78
C LEU A 299 -27.76 -13.59 -26.66
N GLY A 300 -28.34 -13.84 -25.49
CA GLY A 300 -28.23 -12.98 -24.31
C GLY A 300 -26.76 -12.70 -23.98
N GLY A 301 -26.36 -11.44 -24.10
CA GLY A 301 -25.03 -10.98 -23.73
C GLY A 301 -24.85 -11.09 -22.22
N LYS A 302 -24.06 -12.07 -21.78
CA LYS A 302 -23.38 -11.97 -20.49
C LYS A 302 -22.55 -10.69 -20.55
N ALA A 303 -22.65 -9.81 -19.56
CA ALA A 303 -21.69 -8.71 -19.40
C ALA A 303 -20.29 -9.31 -19.56
N THR A 304 -19.51 -8.80 -20.51
CA THR A 304 -18.24 -9.43 -20.83
C THR A 304 -17.35 -9.33 -19.58
N THR A 305 -16.64 -10.40 -19.20
CA THR A 305 -15.75 -10.41 -18.02
C THR A 305 -14.84 -9.18 -17.95
N ARG A 306 -14.48 -8.65 -19.13
CA ARG A 306 -13.73 -7.41 -19.32
C ARG A 306 -14.45 -6.15 -18.82
N GLU A 307 -15.75 -6.01 -19.06
CA GLU A 307 -16.57 -4.87 -18.59
C GLU A 307 -16.66 -4.86 -17.05
N VAL A 308 -16.89 -6.03 -16.45
CA VAL A 308 -16.91 -6.20 -14.99
C VAL A 308 -15.54 -5.87 -14.40
N LEU A 309 -14.45 -6.41 -14.98
CA LEU A 309 -13.08 -6.13 -14.56
C LEU A 309 -12.74 -4.64 -14.67
N SER A 310 -13.13 -3.98 -15.76
CA SER A 310 -12.90 -2.54 -15.93
C SER A 310 -13.63 -1.72 -14.87
N LYS A 311 -14.85 -2.12 -14.51
CA LYS A 311 -15.65 -1.45 -13.49
C LYS A 311 -15.08 -1.67 -12.09
N GLU A 312 -14.58 -2.86 -11.79
CA GLU A 312 -13.84 -3.15 -10.55
C GLU A 312 -12.57 -2.29 -10.44
N LEU A 313 -11.79 -2.20 -11.52
CA LEU A 313 -10.56 -1.40 -11.53
C LEU A 313 -10.82 0.10 -11.35
N GLU A 314 -11.84 0.65 -12.03
CA GLU A 314 -12.24 2.04 -11.89
C GLU A 314 -12.66 2.34 -10.44
N LEU A 315 -13.49 1.48 -9.86
CA LEU A 315 -14.00 1.66 -8.50
C LEU A 315 -12.91 1.47 -7.43
N SER A 316 -11.96 0.56 -7.66
CA SER A 316 -10.75 0.39 -6.86
C SER A 316 -9.88 1.66 -6.87
N THR A 317 -9.65 2.21 -8.05
CA THR A 317 -8.84 3.43 -8.24
C THR A 317 -9.52 4.65 -7.61
N ALA A 318 -10.83 4.81 -7.81
CA ALA A 318 -11.62 5.88 -7.20
C ALA A 318 -11.65 5.77 -5.67
N THR A 319 -11.83 4.56 -5.13
CA THR A 319 -11.84 4.33 -3.68
C THR A 319 -10.47 4.59 -3.07
N SER A 320 -9.40 4.09 -3.68
CA SER A 320 -8.02 4.29 -3.22
C SER A 320 -7.61 5.77 -3.26
N SER A 321 -7.85 6.46 -4.38
CA SER A 321 -7.53 7.89 -4.52
C SER A 321 -8.28 8.77 -3.53
N LYS A 322 -9.57 8.50 -3.29
CA LYS A 322 -10.36 9.21 -2.27
C LYS A 322 -9.82 8.97 -0.86
N GLY A 323 -9.45 7.72 -0.53
CA GLY A 323 -8.85 7.39 0.77
C GLY A 323 -7.53 8.10 1.02
N MET A 324 -6.62 8.05 0.04
CA MET A 324 -5.33 8.77 0.10
C MET A 324 -5.54 10.28 0.21
N GLY A 325 -6.46 10.85 -0.56
CA GLY A 325 -6.77 12.28 -0.50
C GLY A 325 -7.28 12.73 0.87
N ILE A 326 -8.21 11.98 1.47
CA ILE A 326 -8.70 12.22 2.84
C ILE A 326 -7.54 12.14 3.86
N GLY A 327 -6.67 11.15 3.72
CA GLY A 327 -5.49 10.98 4.57
C GLY A 327 -4.48 12.14 4.46
N TYR A 328 -4.20 12.62 3.26
CA TYR A 328 -3.32 13.78 3.04
C TYR A 328 -3.92 15.07 3.60
N CYS A 329 -5.23 15.30 3.45
CA CYS A 329 -5.90 16.43 4.09
C CYS A 329 -5.79 16.36 5.62
N ALA A 330 -5.96 15.17 6.21
CA ALA A 330 -5.78 14.95 7.64
C ALA A 330 -4.35 15.23 8.09
N ALA A 331 -3.37 14.74 7.33
CA ALA A 331 -1.95 14.92 7.62
C ALA A 331 -1.56 16.40 7.57
N LEU A 332 -2.00 17.14 6.55
CA LEU A 332 -1.79 18.58 6.45
C LEU A 332 -2.41 19.32 7.65
N PHE A 333 -3.62 18.95 8.06
CA PHE A 333 -4.27 19.54 9.24
C PHE A 333 -3.45 19.29 10.51
N VAL A 334 -3.08 18.03 10.79
CA VAL A 334 -2.28 17.67 11.96
C VAL A 334 -0.89 18.30 11.91
N GLN A 335 -0.28 18.41 10.74
CA GLN A 335 1.01 19.06 10.54
C GLN A 335 0.94 20.56 10.89
N CYS A 336 -0.10 21.27 10.43
CA CYS A 336 -0.33 22.67 10.78
C CYS A 336 -0.56 22.87 12.29
N VAL A 337 -1.36 22.00 12.91
CA VAL A 337 -1.58 22.01 14.37
C VAL A 337 -0.26 21.75 15.12
N SER A 338 0.54 20.81 14.64
CA SER A 338 1.85 20.49 15.22
C SER A 338 2.81 21.67 15.14
N ILE A 339 2.85 22.38 14.02
CA ILE A 339 3.66 23.60 13.85
C ILE A 339 3.21 24.69 14.83
N ALA A 340 1.90 24.90 14.99
CA ALA A 340 1.37 25.88 15.95
C ALA A 340 1.80 25.56 17.40
N ILE A 341 1.78 24.27 17.78
CA ILE A 341 2.23 23.81 19.10
C ILE A 341 3.73 24.06 19.29
N LEU A 342 4.57 23.76 18.28
CA LEU A 342 6.02 23.98 18.36
C LEU A 342 6.37 25.46 18.54
N ILE A 343 5.67 26.35 17.85
CA ILE A 343 5.84 27.80 17.99
C ILE A 343 5.41 28.24 19.39
N ALA A 344 4.26 27.78 19.89
CA ALA A 344 3.76 28.13 21.22
C ALA A 344 4.66 27.63 22.37
N MET A 345 5.32 26.49 22.19
CA MET A 345 6.16 25.85 23.21
C MET A 345 7.68 26.13 23.06
N ASN A 346 8.05 27.18 22.33
CA ASN A 346 9.44 27.63 22.14
C ASN A 346 10.39 26.56 21.55
N ASN A 347 9.89 25.67 20.68
CA ASN A 347 10.71 24.70 19.91
C ASN A 347 11.66 23.79 20.73
N THR A 348 11.31 23.47 21.97
CA THR A 348 12.10 22.58 22.83
C THR A 348 12.00 21.11 22.41
N THR A 349 12.93 20.25 22.84
CA THR A 349 12.77 18.78 22.65
C THR A 349 11.53 18.23 23.34
N TRP A 350 11.08 18.86 24.43
CA TRP A 350 9.78 18.57 25.04
C TRP A 350 8.61 18.87 24.09
N SER A 351 8.63 20.00 23.38
CA SER A 351 7.58 20.34 22.42
C SER A 351 7.44 19.32 21.29
N GLN A 352 8.56 18.76 20.81
CA GLN A 352 8.56 17.69 19.80
C GLN A 352 7.93 16.39 20.34
N ARG A 353 8.21 16.03 21.61
CA ARG A 353 7.61 14.85 22.26
C ARG A 353 6.10 15.02 22.43
N VAL A 354 5.63 16.22 22.78
CA VAL A 354 4.19 16.54 22.87
C VAL A 354 3.51 16.43 21.51
N VAL A 355 4.16 16.92 20.45
CA VAL A 355 3.66 16.78 19.07
C VAL A 355 3.56 15.31 18.67
N LEU A 356 4.59 14.49 18.93
CA LEU A 356 4.52 13.05 18.66
C LEU A 356 3.41 12.36 19.46
N PHE A 357 3.22 12.72 20.73
CA PHE A 357 2.10 12.21 21.52
C PHE A 357 0.75 12.52 20.87
N LEU A 358 0.56 13.75 20.36
CA LEU A 358 -0.66 14.15 19.66
C LEU A 358 -0.86 13.37 18.36
N ILE A 359 0.20 13.13 17.58
CA ILE A 359 0.15 12.32 16.36
C ILE A 359 -0.22 10.86 16.70
N GLY A 360 0.40 10.28 17.73
CA GLY A 360 0.08 8.93 18.20
C GLY A 360 -1.35 8.82 18.71
N ALA A 361 -1.82 9.81 19.46
CA ALA A 361 -3.19 9.89 19.95
C ALA A 361 -4.20 10.02 18.80
N TRP A 362 -3.90 10.84 17.78
CA TRP A 362 -4.72 10.94 16.58
C TRP A 362 -4.86 9.59 15.88
N TRP A 363 -3.73 8.91 15.65
CA TRP A 363 -3.73 7.59 15.03
C TRP A 363 -4.55 6.57 15.86
N ALA A 364 -4.39 6.55 17.18
CA ALA A 364 -5.14 5.68 18.08
C ALA A 364 -6.66 5.96 18.06
N ILE A 365 -7.06 7.23 18.19
CA ILE A 365 -8.47 7.65 18.27
C ILE A 365 -9.19 7.32 16.96
N PHE A 366 -8.61 7.67 15.82
CA PHE A 366 -9.25 7.44 14.51
C PHE A 366 -9.11 5.99 14.01
N THR A 367 -8.34 5.14 14.70
CA THR A 367 -8.39 3.68 14.53
C THR A 367 -9.66 3.08 15.15
N ILE A 368 -10.30 3.73 16.15
CA ILE A 368 -11.52 3.20 16.80
C ILE A 368 -12.70 3.11 15.82
N PRO A 369 -13.07 4.15 15.05
CA PRO A 369 -14.12 4.04 14.03
C PRO A 369 -13.83 2.96 12.98
N ALA A 370 -12.57 2.78 12.59
CA ALA A 370 -12.18 1.71 11.68
C ALA A 370 -12.40 0.32 12.32
N ALA A 371 -12.04 0.15 13.60
CA ALA A 371 -12.29 -1.10 14.33
C ALA A 371 -13.77 -1.45 14.42
N MET A 372 -14.60 -0.42 14.54
CA MET A 372 -16.03 -0.52 14.73
C MET A 372 -16.79 -0.75 13.41
N TRP A 373 -16.47 -0.02 12.35
CA TRP A 373 -17.24 -0.07 11.09
C TRP A 373 -16.72 -1.07 10.07
N LEU A 374 -15.44 -1.46 10.12
CA LEU A 374 -14.87 -2.42 9.18
C LEU A 374 -15.32 -3.84 9.53
N ARG A 375 -15.92 -4.57 8.58
CA ARG A 375 -16.38 -5.95 8.83
C ARG A 375 -15.23 -6.95 8.69
N PRO A 376 -15.15 -8.00 9.55
CA PRO A 376 -14.23 -9.09 9.32
C PRO A 376 -14.69 -9.89 8.10
N ARG A 377 -13.96 -9.80 6.99
CA ARG A 377 -14.16 -10.65 5.81
C ARG A 377 -13.18 -11.83 5.87
N PRO A 378 -13.60 -13.03 6.33
CA PRO A 378 -12.72 -14.20 6.38
C PRO A 378 -12.19 -14.55 5.00
N GLY A 379 -10.89 -14.86 4.93
CA GLY A 379 -10.30 -15.53 3.77
C GLY A 379 -10.51 -17.05 3.80
N PRO A 380 -10.16 -17.78 2.72
CA PRO A 380 -10.31 -19.22 2.66
C PRO A 380 -9.63 -19.92 3.85
N PRO A 381 -10.25 -20.94 4.45
CA PRO A 381 -9.57 -21.76 5.44
C PRO A 381 -8.50 -22.59 4.72
N LEU A 382 -7.31 -22.67 5.28
CA LEU A 382 -6.26 -23.52 4.72
C LEU A 382 -6.67 -24.98 4.74
N THR A 383 -6.22 -25.72 3.73
CA THR A 383 -6.27 -27.19 3.70
C THR A 383 -5.78 -27.76 5.03
N GLN A 384 -6.56 -28.69 5.59
CA GLN A 384 -6.48 -29.16 6.98
C GLN A 384 -5.19 -29.95 7.32
N ALA A 385 -4.00 -29.40 7.16
CA ALA A 385 -2.78 -30.18 7.37
C ALA A 385 -2.10 -29.99 8.73
N HIS A 386 -2.12 -28.83 9.39
CA HIS A 386 -1.37 -28.68 10.66
C HIS A 386 -2.04 -27.74 11.66
N LYS A 387 -2.65 -28.30 12.71
CA LYS A 387 -3.02 -27.58 13.94
C LYS A 387 -1.85 -27.65 14.92
N GLY A 388 -1.18 -26.53 15.20
CA GLY A 388 -0.12 -26.43 16.22
C GLY A 388 0.81 -25.22 16.06
N ARG A 389 1.80 -25.03 16.95
CA ARG A 389 2.85 -23.99 16.81
C ARG A 389 3.64 -24.10 15.50
N LEU A 390 3.73 -25.30 14.91
CA LEU A 390 4.29 -25.52 13.57
C LEU A 390 3.47 -24.89 12.44
N ALA A 391 2.18 -24.59 12.65
CA ALA A 391 1.35 -23.90 11.66
C ALA A 391 1.91 -22.50 11.36
N GLY A 392 2.35 -21.76 12.39
CA GLY A 392 2.98 -20.45 12.25
C GLY A 392 4.22 -20.47 11.35
N PHE A 393 5.09 -21.46 11.56
CA PHE A 393 6.28 -21.66 10.73
C PHE A 393 5.94 -22.13 9.32
N ALA A 394 4.96 -23.01 9.17
CA ALA A 394 4.46 -23.42 7.85
C ALA A 394 3.85 -22.24 7.06
N TYR A 395 3.17 -21.30 7.73
CA TYR A 395 2.67 -20.07 7.10
C TYR A 395 3.81 -19.18 6.61
N LEU A 396 4.84 -19.01 7.44
CA LEU A 396 6.03 -18.26 7.07
C LEU A 396 6.71 -18.90 5.84
N VAL A 397 6.95 -20.21 5.86
CA VAL A 397 7.57 -20.94 4.75
C VAL A 397 6.72 -20.85 3.48
N TYR A 398 5.39 -20.94 3.57
CA TYR A 398 4.49 -20.81 2.42
C TYR A 398 4.56 -19.40 1.81
N ALA A 399 4.55 -18.34 2.65
CA ALA A 399 4.65 -16.96 2.19
C ALA A 399 5.94 -16.69 1.42
N TRP A 400 7.06 -17.10 2.00
CA TRP A 400 8.36 -16.97 1.37
C TRP A 400 8.48 -17.81 0.08
N LYS A 401 7.92 -19.04 0.07
CA LYS A 401 7.89 -19.89 -1.13
C LYS A 401 7.04 -19.27 -2.26
N SER A 402 5.88 -18.71 -1.92
CA SER A 402 4.99 -18.05 -2.89
C SER A 402 5.67 -16.84 -3.53
N LEU A 403 6.29 -15.97 -2.72
CA LEU A 403 7.02 -14.81 -3.23
C LEU A 403 8.20 -15.20 -4.10
N PHE A 404 8.97 -16.22 -3.70
CA PHE A 404 10.09 -16.69 -4.49
C PHE A 404 9.63 -17.29 -5.83
N ARG A 405 8.48 -17.98 -5.86
CA ARG A 405 7.87 -18.47 -7.10
C ARG A 405 7.48 -17.33 -8.02
N THR A 406 6.86 -16.27 -7.50
CA THR A 406 6.52 -15.07 -8.27
C THR A 406 7.76 -14.33 -8.78
N ALA A 407 8.80 -14.18 -7.95
CA ALA A 407 10.06 -13.57 -8.36
C ALA A 407 10.76 -14.38 -9.46
N LEU A 408 10.74 -15.71 -9.36
CA LEU A 408 11.28 -16.60 -10.40
C LEU A 408 10.51 -16.48 -11.72
N LEU A 409 9.19 -16.31 -11.66
CA LEU A 409 8.34 -16.07 -12.82
C LEU A 409 8.66 -14.71 -13.46
N ALA A 410 8.77 -13.65 -12.63
CA ALA A 410 9.13 -12.31 -13.07
C ALA A 410 10.50 -12.26 -13.75
N ARG A 411 11.46 -13.10 -13.31
CA ARG A 411 12.79 -13.19 -13.93
C ARG A 411 12.77 -13.55 -15.42
N ARG A 412 11.69 -14.16 -15.91
CA ARG A 412 11.53 -14.50 -17.34
C ARG A 412 11.11 -13.30 -18.20
N LEU A 413 10.66 -12.22 -17.58
CA LEU A 413 10.14 -11.02 -18.24
C LEU A 413 11.17 -9.89 -18.09
N VAL A 414 11.95 -9.65 -19.14
CA VAL A 414 13.11 -8.75 -19.07
C VAL A 414 12.70 -7.32 -18.74
N ASP A 415 11.65 -6.80 -19.40
CA ASP A 415 11.15 -5.45 -19.19
C ASP A 415 10.58 -5.23 -17.78
N ILE A 416 9.95 -6.26 -17.19
CA ILE A 416 9.50 -6.21 -15.79
C ILE A 416 10.70 -6.16 -14.84
N MET A 417 11.76 -6.93 -15.10
CA MET A 417 12.97 -6.90 -14.28
C MET A 417 13.71 -5.56 -14.39
N LEU A 418 13.80 -4.98 -15.58
CA LEU A 418 14.35 -3.64 -15.79
C LEU A 418 13.53 -2.58 -15.06
N PHE A 419 12.20 -2.64 -15.15
CA PHE A 419 11.31 -1.75 -14.42
C PHE A 419 11.45 -1.92 -12.90
N LEU A 420 11.49 -3.15 -12.38
CA LEU A 420 11.68 -3.41 -10.94
C LEU A 420 13.04 -2.92 -10.46
N ALA A 421 14.10 -3.11 -11.23
CA ALA A 421 15.44 -2.60 -10.88
C ALA A 421 15.47 -1.06 -10.89
N GLY A 422 14.88 -0.42 -11.91
CA GLY A 422 14.74 1.03 -11.95
C GLY A 422 13.89 1.56 -10.79
N TRP A 423 12.74 0.95 -10.54
CA TRP A 423 11.86 1.31 -9.43
C TRP A 423 12.51 1.10 -8.06
N PHE A 424 13.30 0.03 -7.90
CA PHE A 424 14.08 -0.21 -6.67
C PHE A 424 14.98 0.99 -6.37
N LEU A 425 15.79 1.42 -7.34
CA LEU A 425 16.70 2.56 -7.17
C LEU A 425 15.96 3.89 -7.02
N LEU A 426 14.88 4.09 -7.79
CA LEU A 426 14.06 5.29 -7.70
C LEU A 426 13.40 5.44 -6.34
N SER A 427 12.80 4.36 -5.83
CA SER A 427 12.14 4.34 -4.53
C SER A 427 13.14 4.57 -3.39
N ASP A 428 14.32 3.95 -3.44
CA ASP A 428 15.39 4.20 -2.46
C ASP A 428 15.86 5.66 -2.52
N ALA A 429 16.02 6.22 -3.73
CA ALA A 429 16.39 7.62 -3.90
C ALA A 429 15.35 8.58 -3.32
N ILE A 430 14.05 8.30 -3.54
CA ILE A 430 12.95 9.09 -2.98
C ILE A 430 13.01 9.06 -1.44
N ALA A 431 13.07 7.87 -0.84
CA ALA A 431 13.08 7.70 0.62
C ALA A 431 14.33 8.33 1.27
N THR A 432 15.48 8.14 0.64
CA THR A 432 16.77 8.65 1.13
C THR A 432 16.87 10.14 0.98
N THR A 433 16.38 10.72 -0.12
CA THR A 433 16.37 12.17 -0.32
C THR A 433 15.47 12.85 0.70
N SER A 434 14.27 12.31 0.97
CA SER A 434 13.38 12.85 2.00
C SER A 434 14.05 12.88 3.38
N SER A 435 14.60 11.74 3.81
CA SER A 435 15.26 11.60 5.12
C SER A 435 16.51 12.47 5.23
N THR A 436 17.35 12.47 4.19
CA THR A 436 18.60 13.26 4.13
C THR A 436 18.31 14.75 4.09
N ALA A 437 17.26 15.21 3.39
CA ALA A 437 16.92 16.62 3.28
C ALA A 437 16.52 17.22 4.64
N ILE A 438 15.70 16.50 5.43
CA ILE A 438 15.28 16.95 6.76
C ILE A 438 16.49 17.01 7.70
N LEU A 439 17.32 15.96 7.68
CA LEU A 439 18.50 15.90 8.52
C LEU A 439 19.52 16.98 8.14
N PHE A 440 19.78 17.16 6.85
CA PHE A 440 20.63 18.24 6.33
C PHE A 440 20.14 19.62 6.77
N ALA A 441 18.84 19.88 6.65
CA ALA A 441 18.23 21.14 7.06
C ALA A 441 18.36 21.38 8.56
N LYS A 442 18.25 20.33 9.39
CA LYS A 442 18.45 20.44 10.84
C LYS A 442 19.92 20.61 11.24
N THR A 443 20.82 19.79 10.71
CA THR A 443 22.21 19.68 11.20
C THR A 443 23.18 20.66 10.54
N THR A 444 22.89 21.07 9.30
CA THR A 444 23.78 21.94 8.48
C THR A 444 23.22 23.35 8.37
N LEU A 445 21.92 23.49 8.09
CA LEU A 445 21.27 24.80 7.96
C LEU A 445 20.70 25.33 9.29
N HIS A 446 20.80 24.55 10.38
CA HIS A 446 20.34 24.92 11.72
C HIS A 446 18.87 25.37 11.75
N MET A 447 18.04 24.75 10.91
CA MET A 447 16.63 25.11 10.82
C MET A 447 15.88 24.68 12.08
N ARG A 448 15.03 25.57 12.57
CA ARG A 448 14.14 25.29 13.70
C ARG A 448 13.13 24.19 13.32
N PRO A 449 12.66 23.37 14.27
CA PRO A 449 11.72 22.27 14.01
C PRO A 449 10.44 22.69 13.28
N TRP A 450 9.88 23.85 13.60
CA TRP A 450 8.69 24.37 12.91
C TRP A 450 8.93 24.63 11.41
N ALA A 451 10.14 25.07 11.03
CA ALA A 451 10.51 25.33 9.64
C ALA A 451 10.67 24.02 8.84
N LEU A 452 11.15 22.96 9.50
CA LEU A 452 11.20 21.61 8.93
C LEU A 452 9.78 21.04 8.73
N GLY A 453 8.86 21.33 9.64
CA GLY A 453 7.44 21.03 9.44
C GLY A 453 6.85 21.74 8.21
N MET A 454 7.22 23.01 7.98
CA MET A 454 6.78 23.78 6.80
C MET A 454 7.28 23.19 5.48
N ILE A 455 8.51 22.65 5.43
CA ILE A 455 9.04 21.93 4.26
C ILE A 455 8.09 20.78 3.88
N ASN A 456 7.66 19.99 4.87
CA ASN A 456 6.76 18.85 4.64
C ASN A 456 5.36 19.28 4.16
N VAL A 457 4.83 20.39 4.69
CA VAL A 457 3.57 20.99 4.22
C VAL A 457 3.67 21.38 2.74
N ILE A 458 4.76 22.07 2.36
CA ILE A 458 4.99 22.49 0.97
C ILE A 458 5.13 21.27 0.06
N THR A 459 5.93 20.28 0.44
CA THR A 459 6.10 19.04 -0.34
C THR A 459 4.78 18.31 -0.54
N THR A 460 3.94 18.19 0.50
CA THR A 460 2.65 17.51 0.40
C THR A 460 1.68 18.28 -0.50
N LEU A 461 1.58 19.60 -0.35
CA LEU A 461 0.70 20.44 -1.17
C LEU A 461 1.13 20.43 -2.64
N CYS A 462 2.43 20.60 -2.91
CA CYS A 462 2.99 20.51 -4.25
C CYS A 462 2.89 19.09 -4.83
N GLY A 463 2.91 18.05 -4.00
CA GLY A 463 2.68 16.67 -4.43
C GLY A 463 1.27 16.41 -4.91
N VAL A 464 0.26 16.95 -4.22
CA VAL A 464 -1.13 16.92 -4.71
C VAL A 464 -1.24 17.66 -6.04
N ILE A 465 -0.66 18.86 -6.14
CA ILE A 465 -0.64 19.63 -7.39
C ILE A 465 0.08 18.85 -8.49
N GLY A 466 1.20 18.20 -8.20
CA GLY A 466 1.97 17.39 -9.14
C GLY A 466 1.18 16.18 -9.66
N ALA A 467 0.50 15.45 -8.78
CA ALA A 467 -0.30 14.28 -9.16
C ALA A 467 -1.37 14.61 -10.22
N PHE A 468 -2.02 15.77 -10.12
CA PHE A 468 -2.98 16.23 -11.12
C PHE A 468 -2.32 16.96 -12.29
N GLY A 469 -1.31 17.78 -12.00
CA GLY A 469 -0.63 18.65 -12.95
C GLY A 469 0.13 17.87 -14.04
N TRP A 470 0.76 16.74 -13.69
CA TRP A 470 1.48 15.92 -14.67
C TRP A 470 0.57 15.36 -15.76
N SER A 471 -0.69 15.03 -15.45
CA SER A 471 -1.66 14.59 -16.46
C SER A 471 -1.96 15.67 -17.51
N TRP A 472 -1.88 16.94 -17.10
CA TRP A 472 -2.06 18.08 -18.00
C TRP A 472 -0.78 18.34 -18.81
N VAL A 473 0.39 18.31 -18.16
CA VAL A 473 1.70 18.47 -18.82
C VAL A 473 1.95 17.38 -19.87
N SER A 474 1.66 16.11 -19.54
CA SER A 474 1.81 14.97 -20.45
C SER A 474 0.90 15.10 -21.68
N ARG A 475 -0.34 15.57 -21.51
CA ARG A 475 -1.26 15.84 -22.63
C ARG A 475 -0.84 17.05 -23.47
N LEU A 476 -0.33 18.10 -22.84
CA LEU A 476 0.12 19.30 -23.54
C LEU A 476 1.34 19.03 -24.42
N LEU A 477 2.27 18.21 -23.91
CA LEU A 477 3.53 17.88 -24.57
C LEU A 477 3.47 16.58 -25.40
N ASN A 478 2.32 15.91 -25.46
CA ASN A 478 2.13 14.59 -26.10
C ASN A 478 3.18 13.55 -25.67
N LEU A 479 3.54 13.54 -24.38
CA LEU A 479 4.56 12.66 -23.84
C LEU A 479 3.99 11.28 -23.51
N GLN A 480 4.68 10.24 -23.92
CA GLN A 480 4.38 8.88 -23.50
C GLN A 480 4.60 8.71 -21.98
N PRO A 481 3.96 7.72 -21.32
CA PRO A 481 4.11 7.49 -19.88
C PRO A 481 5.57 7.31 -19.44
N HIS A 482 6.37 6.54 -20.19
CA HIS A 482 7.79 6.34 -19.90
C HIS A 482 8.61 7.65 -20.01
N GLN A 483 8.30 8.50 -20.99
CA GLN A 483 8.95 9.81 -21.16
C GLN A 483 8.61 10.76 -20.02
N THR A 484 7.35 10.74 -19.56
CA THR A 484 6.91 11.56 -18.42
C THR A 484 7.67 11.17 -17.14
N ILE A 485 7.90 9.87 -16.91
CA ILE A 485 8.74 9.38 -15.81
C ILE A 485 10.18 9.88 -15.96
N LEU A 486 10.78 9.81 -17.15
CA LEU A 486 12.14 10.32 -17.39
C LEU A 486 12.27 11.82 -17.14
N VAL A 487 11.28 12.63 -17.53
CA VAL A 487 11.26 14.07 -17.21
C VAL A 487 11.17 14.30 -15.70
N CYS A 488 10.35 13.53 -15.00
CA CYS A 488 10.28 13.59 -13.54
C CYS A 488 11.60 13.20 -12.87
N ILE A 489 12.28 12.16 -13.36
CA ILE A 489 13.62 11.76 -12.88
C ILE A 489 14.65 12.86 -13.16
N ALA A 490 14.61 13.48 -14.34
CA ALA A 490 15.51 14.59 -14.67
C ALA A 490 15.30 15.79 -13.74
N LEU A 491 14.04 16.14 -13.42
CA LEU A 491 13.73 17.15 -12.42
C LEU A 491 14.15 16.73 -11.01
N PHE A 492 14.06 15.44 -10.69
CA PHE A 492 14.52 14.91 -9.41
C PHE A 492 16.04 15.06 -9.25
N GLU A 493 16.80 14.76 -10.31
CA GLU A 493 18.27 14.85 -10.39
C GLU A 493 18.79 16.28 -10.15
N LEU A 494 17.98 17.31 -10.45
CA LEU A 494 18.36 18.69 -10.15
C LEU A 494 18.57 18.95 -8.66
N ILE A 495 17.88 18.23 -7.76
CA ILE A 495 17.99 18.42 -6.31
C ILE A 495 19.38 18.04 -5.79
N PRO A 496 19.89 16.81 -6.00
CA PRO A 496 21.23 16.46 -5.56
C PRO A 496 22.31 17.25 -6.31
N ILE A 497 22.13 17.54 -7.61
CA ILE A 497 23.04 18.44 -8.35
C ILE A 497 23.10 19.83 -7.69
N TYR A 498 21.96 20.41 -7.31
CA TYR A 498 21.92 21.70 -6.64
C TYR A 498 22.65 21.67 -5.28
N GLY A 499 22.54 20.57 -4.53
CA GLY A 499 23.34 20.35 -3.33
C GLY A 499 24.85 20.28 -3.61
N LEU A 500 25.25 19.67 -4.73
CA LEU A 500 26.65 19.57 -5.15
C LEU A 500 27.24 20.91 -5.63
N ILE A 501 26.42 21.80 -6.23
CA ILE A 501 26.83 23.16 -6.60
C ILE A 501 27.40 23.92 -5.38
N GLY A 502 26.95 23.59 -4.17
CA GLY A 502 27.50 24.13 -2.91
C GLY A 502 28.97 23.79 -2.63
N TYR A 503 29.61 22.88 -3.37
CA TYR A 503 31.04 22.62 -3.32
C TYR A 503 31.88 23.58 -4.17
N LEU A 504 31.26 24.24 -5.15
CA LEU A 504 31.98 25.12 -6.06
C LEU A 504 32.46 26.38 -5.31
N PRO A 505 33.77 26.72 -5.39
CA PRO A 505 34.35 27.80 -4.58
C PRO A 505 33.70 29.16 -4.87
N PHE A 506 33.39 29.45 -6.14
CA PHE A 506 32.71 30.70 -6.52
C PHE A 506 31.29 30.81 -5.92
N VAL A 507 30.55 29.69 -5.86
CA VAL A 507 29.20 29.65 -5.28
C VAL A 507 29.26 29.80 -3.76
N ARG A 508 30.29 29.22 -3.14
CA ARG A 508 30.56 29.35 -1.71
C ARG A 508 30.87 30.80 -1.32
N GLU A 509 31.59 31.53 -2.17
CA GLU A 509 31.86 32.96 -1.96
C GLU A 509 30.60 33.82 -2.12
N TRP A 510 29.70 33.45 -3.02
CA TRP A 510 28.46 34.19 -3.27
C TRP A 510 27.42 34.02 -2.14
N GLY A 511 27.49 32.95 -1.34
CA GLY A 511 26.70 32.81 -0.11
C GLY A 511 25.19 32.61 -0.25
N ILE A 512 24.67 32.62 -1.48
CA ILE A 512 23.21 32.64 -1.80
C ILE A 512 22.72 31.33 -2.44
N PHE A 513 23.62 30.53 -3.00
CA PHE A 513 23.27 29.33 -3.78
C PHE A 513 23.99 28.08 -3.26
N GLY A 514 23.40 26.91 -3.48
CA GLY A 514 24.03 25.62 -3.16
C GLY A 514 23.79 25.14 -1.74
N LEU A 515 22.55 25.30 -1.26
CA LEU A 515 22.08 24.91 0.06
C LEU A 515 22.93 25.54 1.18
N GLN A 516 23.08 26.86 1.10
CA GLN A 516 23.80 27.65 2.11
C GLN A 516 22.84 28.39 3.02
N GLN A 517 21.70 28.83 2.49
CA GLN A 517 20.67 29.54 3.23
C GLN A 517 19.44 28.66 3.49
N PRO A 518 18.79 28.82 4.66
CA PRO A 518 17.56 28.08 4.99
C PRO A 518 16.41 28.24 3.99
N TRP A 519 16.30 29.39 3.33
CA TRP A 519 15.19 29.66 2.41
C TRP A 519 15.26 28.83 1.13
N GLU A 520 16.45 28.38 0.71
CA GLU A 520 16.67 27.56 -0.49
C GLU A 520 15.96 26.20 -0.39
N MET A 521 15.73 25.70 0.83
CA MET A 521 15.03 24.43 1.05
C MET A 521 13.56 24.47 0.63
N TYR A 522 12.87 25.61 0.76
CA TYR A 522 11.43 25.70 0.44
C TYR A 522 11.10 25.52 -1.05
N PRO A 523 11.76 26.20 -2.01
CA PRO A 523 11.51 25.94 -3.43
C PRO A 523 11.95 24.54 -3.85
N LEU A 524 13.05 24.01 -3.30
CA LEU A 524 13.46 22.61 -3.56
C LEU A 524 12.42 21.61 -3.05
N ALA A 525 11.82 21.86 -1.88
CA ALA A 525 10.74 21.04 -1.34
C ALA A 525 9.49 21.05 -2.22
N ALA A 526 9.18 22.19 -2.85
CA ALA A 526 8.10 22.32 -3.81
C ALA A 526 8.36 21.50 -5.09
N ILE A 527 9.57 21.60 -5.65
CA ILE A 527 9.99 20.80 -6.81
C ILE A 527 9.94 19.31 -6.48
N TYR A 528 10.52 18.91 -5.35
CA TYR A 528 10.50 17.53 -4.86
C TYR A 528 9.07 17.00 -4.71
N GLY A 529 8.17 17.78 -4.11
CA GLY A 529 6.75 17.42 -4.00
C GLY A 529 6.10 17.18 -5.35
N LEU A 530 6.24 18.14 -6.28
CA LEU A 530 5.67 18.05 -7.63
C LEU A 530 6.14 16.79 -8.39
N VAL A 531 7.43 16.45 -8.24
CA VAL A 531 8.03 15.25 -8.82
C VAL A 531 7.49 13.97 -8.17
N LEU A 532 7.40 13.92 -6.84
CA LEU A 532 6.91 12.77 -6.09
C LEU A 532 5.47 12.39 -6.49
N GLY A 533 4.60 13.39 -6.67
CA GLY A 533 3.22 13.20 -7.12
C GLY A 533 3.13 12.58 -8.52
N GLY A 534 4.00 13.00 -9.44
CA GLY A 534 4.07 12.47 -10.81
C GLY A 534 4.64 11.06 -10.87
N LEU A 535 5.82 10.84 -10.30
CA LEU A 535 6.50 9.55 -10.29
C LEU A 535 5.61 8.46 -9.70
N GLY A 536 4.97 8.72 -8.56
CA GLY A 536 4.12 7.73 -7.91
C GLY A 536 2.93 7.28 -8.75
N ALA A 537 2.32 8.17 -9.53
CA ALA A 537 1.16 7.86 -10.37
C ALA A 537 1.58 7.14 -11.67
N TYR A 538 2.55 7.69 -12.40
CA TYR A 538 2.97 7.15 -13.69
C TYR A 538 3.72 5.82 -13.56
N CYS A 539 4.56 5.64 -12.54
CA CYS A 539 5.22 4.34 -12.31
C CYS A 539 4.20 3.23 -12.04
N ARG A 540 3.13 3.50 -11.27
CA ARG A 540 2.07 2.51 -11.03
C ARG A 540 1.27 2.18 -12.29
N SER A 541 0.97 3.18 -13.12
CA SER A 541 0.29 2.99 -14.40
C SER A 541 1.14 2.16 -15.37
N LEU A 542 2.40 2.55 -15.56
CA LEU A 542 3.33 1.85 -16.45
C LEU A 542 3.56 0.41 -15.98
N TYR A 543 3.70 0.19 -14.67
CA TYR A 543 3.82 -1.16 -14.14
C TYR A 543 2.59 -2.01 -14.45
N GLY A 544 1.38 -1.46 -14.26
CA GLY A 544 0.13 -2.16 -14.53
C GLY A 544 0.00 -2.67 -15.98
N GLU A 545 0.53 -1.92 -16.95
CA GLU A 545 0.53 -2.30 -18.36
C GLU A 545 1.49 -3.46 -18.68
N LEU A 546 2.52 -3.66 -17.87
CA LEU A 546 3.53 -4.72 -18.05
C LEU A 546 3.10 -6.05 -17.42
N ILE A 547 2.12 -6.05 -16.52
CA ILE A 547 1.76 -7.25 -15.76
C ILE A 547 1.03 -8.26 -16.65
N PRO A 548 1.45 -9.55 -16.65
CA PRO A 548 0.72 -10.60 -17.34
C PRO A 548 -0.71 -10.77 -16.78
N PRO A 549 -1.73 -10.81 -17.65
CA PRO A 549 -3.11 -10.95 -17.22
C PRO A 549 -3.30 -12.25 -16.42
N GLY A 550 -4.14 -12.20 -15.38
CA GLY A 550 -4.39 -13.33 -14.49
C GLY A 550 -3.42 -13.47 -13.31
N SER A 551 -2.35 -12.66 -13.24
CA SER A 551 -1.37 -12.71 -12.13
C SER A 551 -1.09 -11.36 -11.46
N GLU A 552 -1.98 -10.38 -11.65
CA GLU A 552 -1.87 -9.00 -11.18
C GLU A 552 -1.52 -8.86 -9.70
N ALA A 553 -2.21 -9.58 -8.83
CA ALA A 553 -1.98 -9.53 -7.39
C ALA A 553 -0.55 -9.94 -7.00
N ALA A 554 0.02 -10.93 -7.67
CA ALA A 554 1.36 -11.43 -7.37
C ALA A 554 2.44 -10.42 -7.80
N PHE A 555 2.30 -9.83 -8.97
CA PHE A 555 3.23 -8.80 -9.46
C PHE A 555 3.11 -7.50 -8.68
N TYR A 556 1.89 -7.04 -8.33
CA TYR A 556 1.75 -5.87 -7.45
C TYR A 556 2.30 -6.10 -6.04
N ALA A 557 2.21 -7.32 -5.51
CA ALA A 557 2.89 -7.68 -4.27
C ALA A 557 4.42 -7.59 -4.41
N LEU A 558 4.97 -8.08 -5.54
CA LEU A 558 6.40 -7.96 -5.83
C LEU A 558 6.84 -6.49 -5.95
N TYR A 559 6.05 -5.64 -6.61
CA TYR A 559 6.30 -4.19 -6.68
C TYR A 559 6.31 -3.54 -5.30
N ALA A 560 5.33 -3.85 -4.44
CA ALA A 560 5.26 -3.32 -3.08
C ALA A 560 6.44 -3.79 -2.21
N ILE A 561 6.90 -5.04 -2.38
CA ILE A 561 8.07 -5.55 -1.66
C ILE A 561 9.35 -4.89 -2.15
N THR A 562 9.51 -4.70 -3.46
CA THR A 562 10.64 -3.97 -4.04
C THR A 562 10.71 -2.53 -3.52
N ASP A 563 9.57 -1.84 -3.46
CA ASP A 563 9.44 -0.48 -2.89
C ASP A 563 9.92 -0.41 -1.43
N LYS A 564 9.44 -1.32 -0.58
CA LYS A 564 9.83 -1.32 0.85
C LYS A 564 11.22 -1.87 1.09
N GLY A 565 11.66 -2.83 0.29
CA GLY A 565 12.98 -3.45 0.41
C GLY A 565 14.12 -2.51 0.00
N SER A 566 13.90 -1.65 -0.99
CA SER A 566 14.93 -0.72 -1.46
C SER A 566 15.26 0.36 -0.44
N SER A 567 14.23 0.89 0.23
CA SER A 567 14.29 1.98 1.23
C SER A 567 15.14 1.67 2.48
N VAL A 568 15.73 0.47 2.57
CA VAL A 568 16.69 0.07 3.61
C VAL A 568 18.09 0.62 3.32
N PHE A 569 18.52 0.59 2.06
CA PHE A 569 19.93 0.75 1.71
C PHE A 569 20.39 2.19 1.74
N GLY A 570 19.61 3.12 1.18
CA GLY A 570 20.07 4.48 1.02
C GLY A 570 20.30 5.23 2.34
N PRO A 571 19.41 5.19 3.35
CA PRO A 571 19.71 5.80 4.65
C PRO A 571 20.93 5.18 5.34
N ALA A 572 21.15 3.86 5.21
CA ALA A 572 22.34 3.20 5.76
C ALA A 572 23.62 3.67 5.06
N ILE A 573 23.62 3.78 3.73
CA ILE A 573 24.78 4.25 2.97
C ILE A 573 25.06 5.72 3.29
N VAL A 574 24.03 6.56 3.35
CA VAL A 574 24.17 7.97 3.76
C VAL A 574 24.71 8.10 5.18
N GLY A 575 24.21 7.31 6.13
CA GLY A 575 24.77 7.25 7.49
C GLY A 575 26.25 6.88 7.50
N ALA A 576 26.64 5.86 6.72
CA ALA A 576 28.04 5.44 6.61
C ALA A 576 28.94 6.51 5.98
N ILE A 577 28.43 7.28 5.01
CA ILE A 577 29.14 8.41 4.42
C ILE A 577 29.35 9.52 5.48
N ILE A 578 28.31 9.84 6.26
CA ILE A 578 28.38 10.86 7.31
C ILE A 578 29.39 10.46 8.39
N ASP A 579 29.39 9.20 8.81
CA ASP A 579 30.35 8.70 9.82
C ASP A 579 31.79 8.88 9.36
N LYS A 580 32.09 8.60 8.08
CA LYS A 580 33.45 8.71 7.53
C LYS A 580 33.88 10.15 7.23
N THR A 581 32.97 10.99 6.76
CA THR A 581 33.30 12.33 6.25
C THR A 581 33.02 13.45 7.25
N GLY A 582 32.28 13.16 8.32
CA GLY A 582 31.87 14.12 9.33
C GLY A 582 30.88 15.19 8.88
N SER A 583 30.41 15.13 7.62
CA SER A 583 29.46 16.08 7.07
C SER A 583 28.41 15.37 6.20
N ILE A 584 27.23 15.97 6.07
CA ILE A 584 26.14 15.41 5.26
C ILE A 584 26.32 15.71 3.77
N ARG A 585 27.04 16.77 3.41
CA ARG A 585 27.18 17.21 2.00
C ARG A 585 27.69 16.13 1.03
N PRO A 586 28.65 15.26 1.38
CA PRO A 586 29.12 14.20 0.46
C PRO A 586 28.03 13.19 0.09
N ALA A 587 26.95 13.08 0.88
CA ALA A 587 25.83 12.22 0.56
C ALA A 587 25.11 12.62 -0.75
N PHE A 588 25.20 13.90 -1.16
CA PHE A 588 24.61 14.35 -2.43
C PHE A 588 25.26 13.69 -3.67
N TRP A 589 26.54 13.28 -3.59
CA TRP A 589 27.16 12.50 -4.67
C TRP A 589 26.52 11.13 -4.82
N PHE A 590 26.27 10.45 -3.70
CA PHE A 590 25.57 9.18 -3.69
C PHE A 590 24.14 9.33 -4.20
N LEU A 591 23.41 10.36 -3.75
CA LEU A 591 22.04 10.64 -4.21
C LEU A 591 21.98 10.94 -5.73
N ALA A 592 22.91 11.74 -6.25
CA ALA A 592 23.01 12.02 -7.69
C ALA A 592 23.30 10.73 -8.49
N ALA A 593 24.23 9.89 -8.02
CA ALA A 593 24.50 8.61 -8.67
C ALA A 593 23.29 7.67 -8.64
N LEU A 594 22.56 7.63 -7.52
CA LEU A 594 21.38 6.77 -7.33
C LEU A 594 20.21 7.17 -8.24
N VAL A 595 19.90 8.47 -8.32
CA VAL A 595 18.86 9.01 -9.22
C VAL A 595 19.31 8.94 -10.68
N GLY A 596 20.55 9.35 -10.98
CA GLY A 596 21.11 9.33 -12.33
C GLY A 596 21.17 7.94 -12.94
N PHE A 597 21.52 6.90 -12.17
CA PHE A 597 21.55 5.51 -12.67
C PHE A 597 20.14 4.93 -12.90
N THR A 598 19.11 5.52 -12.29
CA THR A 598 17.71 5.10 -12.53
C THR A 598 17.25 5.46 -13.94
N ALA A 599 17.66 6.62 -14.48
CA ALA A 599 17.18 7.10 -15.79
C ALA A 599 17.54 6.14 -16.96
N PRO A 600 18.78 5.63 -17.10
CA PRO A 600 19.11 4.63 -18.11
C PRO A 600 18.28 3.36 -18.01
N LEU A 601 18.02 2.87 -16.79
CA LEU A 601 17.22 1.65 -16.60
C LEU A 601 15.79 1.82 -17.09
N ILE A 602 15.17 2.97 -16.80
CA ILE A 602 13.81 3.27 -17.26
C ILE A 602 13.77 3.54 -18.77
N TYR A 603 14.82 4.16 -19.33
CA TYR A 603 14.92 4.43 -20.76
C TYR A 603 15.04 3.15 -21.60
N LEU A 604 15.67 2.10 -21.06
CA LEU A 604 15.83 0.81 -21.74
C LEU A 604 14.55 -0.05 -21.78
N ILE A 605 13.46 0.39 -21.14
CA ILE A 605 12.21 -0.36 -21.07
C ILE A 605 11.44 -0.17 -22.37
N ASP A 606 11.12 -1.29 -23.02
CA ASP A 606 10.22 -1.32 -24.17
C ASP A 606 8.84 -1.82 -23.71
N VAL A 607 7.87 -0.92 -23.67
CA VAL A 607 6.54 -1.21 -23.12
C VAL A 607 5.79 -2.20 -24.00
N GLU A 608 5.91 -2.05 -25.31
CA GLU A 608 5.29 -2.92 -26.30
C GLU A 608 5.87 -4.34 -26.24
N ARG A 609 7.20 -4.46 -26.05
CA ARG A 609 7.86 -5.74 -25.83
C ARG A 609 7.39 -6.40 -24.54
N GLY A 610 7.40 -5.65 -23.43
CA GLY A 610 7.00 -6.17 -22.12
C GLY A 610 5.57 -6.69 -22.11
N LYS A 611 4.64 -5.96 -22.74
CA LYS A 611 3.24 -6.39 -22.89
C LYS A 611 3.11 -7.70 -23.67
N ARG A 612 3.83 -7.83 -24.79
CA ARG A 612 3.82 -9.05 -25.62
C ARG A 612 4.39 -10.26 -24.87
N GLU A 613 5.47 -10.08 -24.12
CA GLU A 613 6.06 -11.14 -23.28
C GLU A 613 5.10 -11.57 -22.16
N GLY A 614 4.43 -10.62 -21.51
CA GLY A 614 3.40 -10.88 -20.50
C GLY A 614 2.21 -11.70 -21.05
N GLU A 615 1.66 -11.30 -22.19
CA GLU A 615 0.56 -12.02 -22.85
C GLU A 615 0.94 -13.45 -23.30
N ARG A 616 2.19 -13.67 -23.70
CA ARG A 616 2.69 -15.02 -24.03
C ARG A 616 2.81 -15.89 -22.78
N LEU A 617 3.25 -15.32 -21.67
CA LEU A 617 3.38 -16.04 -20.42
C LEU A 617 2.01 -16.42 -19.85
N ALA A 618 1.04 -15.50 -19.89
CA ALA A 618 -0.32 -15.76 -19.45
C ALA A 618 -0.96 -16.92 -20.22
N ARG A 619 -0.86 -16.92 -21.56
CA ARG A 619 -1.34 -18.03 -22.40
C ARG A 619 -0.69 -19.36 -22.08
N ARG A 620 0.60 -19.38 -21.70
CA ARG A 620 1.27 -20.63 -21.29
C ARG A 620 0.75 -21.15 -19.96
N ILE A 621 0.42 -20.27 -19.01
CA ILE A 621 -0.16 -20.66 -17.72
C ILE A 621 -1.56 -21.25 -17.94
N GLU A 622 -2.40 -20.58 -18.73
CA GLU A 622 -3.74 -21.09 -19.09
C GLU A 622 -3.68 -22.45 -19.80
N CYS A 623 -2.74 -22.65 -20.74
CA CYS A 623 -2.55 -23.95 -21.40
C CYS A 623 -2.08 -25.06 -20.44
N LEU A 624 -1.33 -24.75 -19.38
CA LEU A 624 -0.90 -25.75 -18.40
C LEU A 624 -2.06 -26.13 -17.47
N ASP A 625 -2.82 -25.15 -16.98
CA ASP A 625 -3.98 -25.40 -16.12
C ASP A 625 -5.06 -26.24 -16.83
N THR A 626 -5.24 -26.03 -18.14
CA THR A 626 -6.18 -26.82 -18.96
C THR A 626 -5.73 -28.25 -19.25
N VAL A 627 -4.41 -28.52 -19.28
CA VAL A 627 -3.87 -29.88 -19.42
C VAL A 627 -3.95 -30.63 -18.07
N ASP A 628 -3.66 -29.96 -16.96
CA ASP A 628 -3.81 -30.52 -15.60
C ASP A 628 -5.28 -30.79 -15.23
N GLU A 629 -6.25 -30.06 -15.80
CA GLU A 629 -7.69 -30.37 -15.65
C GLU A 629 -8.17 -31.50 -16.58
N ALA A 630 -7.48 -31.73 -17.71
CA ALA A 630 -7.84 -32.79 -18.66
C ALA A 630 -7.30 -34.17 -18.24
N ASP A 631 -6.14 -34.22 -17.59
CA ASP A 631 -5.56 -35.44 -17.04
C ASP A 631 -5.84 -35.53 -15.52
N GLY A 632 -6.84 -36.33 -15.15
CA GLY A 632 -7.08 -36.72 -13.76
C GLY A 632 -5.86 -37.42 -13.14
N PRO A 633 -5.81 -37.61 -11.80
CA PRO A 633 -4.57 -37.90 -11.08
C PRO A 633 -4.00 -39.27 -11.47
N GLN A 634 -3.01 -39.27 -12.37
CA GLN A 634 -2.15 -40.42 -12.63
C GLN A 634 -0.68 -40.02 -12.53
N ASP A 635 -0.05 -40.60 -11.51
CA ASP A 635 1.38 -40.73 -11.20
C ASP A 635 2.34 -39.63 -11.69
N ASN A 636 2.66 -38.72 -10.77
CA ASN A 636 3.77 -37.79 -10.87
C ASN A 636 5.12 -38.53 -10.71
N SER A 637 5.65 -39.08 -11.80
CA SER A 637 7.07 -39.47 -11.88
C SER A 637 7.79 -39.04 -13.17
N GLU A 638 7.09 -38.60 -14.22
CA GLU A 638 7.73 -38.31 -15.52
C GLU A 638 7.90 -36.81 -15.82
N ALA A 639 7.20 -35.91 -15.11
CA ALA A 639 7.27 -34.46 -15.35
C ALA A 639 8.61 -33.80 -14.95
N GLN A 640 9.49 -34.50 -14.22
CA GLN A 640 10.84 -34.00 -13.88
C GLN A 640 11.89 -34.31 -14.96
N SER A 641 11.57 -35.11 -15.99
CA SER A 641 12.49 -35.47 -17.06
C SER A 641 12.55 -34.48 -18.23
N SER A 642 11.58 -33.57 -18.36
CA SER A 642 11.46 -32.69 -19.54
C SER A 642 12.14 -31.32 -19.38
N LEU A 643 12.65 -31.00 -18.18
CA LEU A 643 13.34 -29.74 -17.90
C LEU A 643 14.80 -29.69 -18.36
N SER A 644 15.40 -30.81 -18.78
CA SER A 644 16.80 -30.89 -19.24
C SER A 644 16.97 -31.06 -20.76
N GLY A 645 15.87 -31.12 -21.53
CA GLY A 645 15.90 -31.42 -22.97
C GLY A 645 15.88 -30.23 -23.93
N TYR A 646 15.69 -29.01 -23.44
CA TYR A 646 15.46 -27.82 -24.30
C TYR A 646 16.44 -26.65 -24.05
N GLU A 647 17.62 -26.94 -23.47
CA GLU A 647 18.73 -25.97 -23.36
C GLU A 647 19.63 -25.92 -24.62
N ASN A 648 19.30 -26.63 -25.71
CA ASN A 648 20.23 -26.84 -26.83
C ASN A 648 19.76 -26.40 -28.23
N SER A 649 18.85 -25.42 -28.33
CA SER A 649 18.46 -24.88 -29.63
C SER A 649 18.43 -23.35 -29.66
N ASP A 650 19.51 -22.72 -29.20
CA ASP A 650 19.90 -21.38 -29.66
C ASP A 650 20.94 -21.55 -30.79
N GLY A 651 20.47 -21.40 -32.02
CA GLY A 651 21.29 -21.50 -33.22
C GLY A 651 20.61 -20.79 -34.38
N TYR A 652 20.62 -19.45 -34.35
CA TYR A 652 20.19 -18.62 -35.47
C TYR A 652 21.26 -18.71 -36.58
N GLN A 653 21.01 -19.51 -37.61
CA GLN A 653 21.85 -19.60 -38.80
C GLN A 653 21.14 -18.89 -39.96
N ASP A 654 21.88 -17.96 -40.53
CA ASP A 654 21.48 -17.01 -41.56
C ASP A 654 21.52 -17.64 -42.97
N SER A 655 20.57 -17.24 -43.83
CA SER A 655 20.57 -17.28 -45.32
C SER A 655 20.41 -18.63 -46.08
N PRO A 656 20.03 -18.65 -47.40
CA PRO A 656 19.43 -17.63 -48.26
C PRO A 656 18.22 -18.09 -49.13
N VAL A 657 17.59 -17.09 -49.75
CA VAL A 657 16.70 -17.10 -50.93
C VAL A 657 17.09 -18.12 -52.02
N ARG A 658 16.11 -18.88 -52.54
CA ARG A 658 16.14 -19.46 -53.89
C ARG A 658 14.75 -19.44 -54.56
N ARG A 659 14.69 -18.73 -55.71
CA ARG A 659 13.77 -18.96 -56.84
C ARG A 659 13.87 -20.44 -57.27
N SER A 660 12.80 -21.10 -57.67
CA SER A 660 12.25 -21.29 -59.04
C SER A 660 11.16 -22.37 -58.85
N GLY A 661 10.03 -22.47 -59.54
CA GLY A 661 9.53 -21.95 -60.81
C GLY A 661 8.47 -22.98 -61.26
N ASP A 662 7.32 -22.50 -61.69
CA ASP A 662 6.48 -23.01 -62.78
C ASP A 662 5.50 -21.89 -63.17
#